data_AF-A0A0L0CB34-F1
#
_entry.id   AF-A0A0L0CB34-F1
#
_cell.length_a   1.000
_cell.length_b   1.000
_cell.length_c   1.000
_cell.angle_alpha   90.00
_cell.angle_beta   90.00
_cell.angle_gamma   90.00
#
_symmetry.space_group_name_H-M   'P 1'
#
loop_
_entity.id
_entity.type
_entity.pdbx_description
1 polymer ?
#
loop_
_entity_poly.entity_id
_entity_poly.type
_entity_poly.pdbx_seq_one_letter_code
_entity_poly.pdbx_strand_id
1 'polypeptide(L)'
;MFQDSITTSNDGFIKGNEKPNRRIIEELCQPLQLDFETLTKVKELFLKDLKMGLGKNTNAQAVVKCFLTYVQKLPTGCEKGRCLVLDLGGSNFRVVLMNFDGQMKYKITVEKFHIPDNLLEGSGLNLFNFVAECLSNFVKNLNLHMEEMPLAFSFAFPIKQKGLHEGELVGWGKNFNLPDVIGRNVVELLQEAVERRGQIKISTYVLMNDTTAVLMSCAFKNHYGKIGVIMDNGCNACYLEQVKYITTFQDNNTIPTIPTMVINTEWGFFGDNGSLDFIRTNWDLIIDAHSTTRTKRTFEKMVAGLYLGALVRLIMLDCIKSAVLLQGELTSELKKTNSFQTSYVFDIESQSPGSHYITREILHILGYRKPSNADCENVRFICKVVSKRSADLVAATLACLIDRIGDPFITIGIDGNIFRCHSLYEKYLREKLRNLVKPEHKFDFIVSEAGTGCGAALVAIGVAKHNRVVEKRKSRVTNCDVILNNANEKLPKQKSKKIYFKMSLENDEQKNRDTILEICKPLVLDDETLRKVKDLFLNDIKMGLCKATNPQATVKCWVTYVQSLPTGCETGKFLALDLGGTNFRVLCIHLEGQTNFRMDFEVYAIPEKLLVGPGRDLFDHIAECLAKFVKTLGAQEDEVLPMGFTFSFPLKQTGLIKGELVAWTKGFNCPGVVGRDVVELLREALDRRGDIKVGITAILNDTTGTLMSCAWKNPNCKIGLIVGTGSNACYLEQIKNIDTFEPEPNNRVPTMIINCEWGAFGDKGCLEFVRTKYDRQIDETTHNRGRQIFEKMLSGMYLGELVRLIMLDCCKAGALFKGNESEQLRKGDSFKTKYISQIEEENRGTYVIAREILEILGYKSPTDGDCENVRYICECISRRSAHLVAANLACLIDRIGDPYVVVGIDGSVYRFHPHYHNLLTQKIKCLARPEHKFDLMLSEDGSGRGAALVAAVAARIKSKEKERDEEVGKL
;
A
#
# COMPACT_ATOMS: atom_id res chain seq x y z
N MET A 1 -54.67 31.50 -23.73
CA MET A 1 -55.09 32.70 -24.48
C MET A 1 -53.86 33.56 -24.70
N PHE A 2 -53.30 33.49 -25.91
CA PHE A 2 -52.85 34.61 -26.75
C PHE A 2 -51.93 34.02 -27.82
N GLN A 3 -52.39 34.17 -29.05
CA GLN A 3 -51.79 33.77 -30.31
C GLN A 3 -51.38 35.06 -31.03
N ASP A 4 -50.49 34.94 -32.02
CA ASP A 4 -50.00 35.95 -32.98
C ASP A 4 -48.85 36.85 -32.46
N SER A 5 -47.78 37.14 -33.21
CA SER A 5 -47.61 37.22 -34.67
C SER A 5 -46.14 37.04 -35.08
N ILE A 6 -45.90 36.36 -36.21
CA ILE A 6 -44.62 36.31 -36.93
C ILE A 6 -44.50 37.57 -37.80
N THR A 7 -43.40 38.32 -37.68
CA THR A 7 -42.90 39.19 -38.75
C THR A 7 -41.39 39.05 -38.89
N THR A 8 -40.99 38.77 -40.12
CA THR A 8 -39.63 38.67 -40.63
C THR A 8 -39.00 40.05 -40.84
N SER A 9 -37.76 40.25 -40.39
CA SER A 9 -36.83 41.21 -41.00
C SER A 9 -35.39 40.77 -40.81
N ASN A 10 -34.70 40.60 -41.94
CA ASN A 10 -33.28 40.30 -42.08
C ASN A 10 -32.37 41.40 -41.51
N ASP A 11 -31.13 40.97 -41.27
CA ASP A 11 -29.89 41.76 -41.17
C ASP A 11 -29.67 42.62 -39.92
N GLY A 12 -28.99 42.00 -38.97
CA GLY A 12 -28.27 42.68 -37.89
C GLY A 12 -27.25 41.73 -37.27
N PHE A 13 -25.98 41.87 -37.67
CA PHE A 13 -24.85 41.31 -36.93
C PHE A 13 -24.89 41.83 -35.48
N ILE A 14 -25.36 41.01 -34.54
CA ILE A 14 -25.20 41.29 -33.10
C ILE A 14 -24.07 40.41 -32.57
N LYS A 15 -22.85 40.97 -32.61
CA LYS A 15 -21.81 40.63 -31.64
C LYS A 15 -22.27 41.13 -30.28
N GLY A 16 -22.75 40.23 -29.42
CA GLY A 16 -23.02 40.54 -28.02
C GLY A 16 -24.16 39.72 -27.41
N ASN A 17 -23.94 38.44 -27.11
CA ASN A 17 -24.86 37.68 -26.25
C ASN A 17 -24.24 36.46 -25.53
N GLU A 18 -22.91 36.34 -25.43
CA GLU A 18 -22.28 35.12 -24.86
C GLU A 18 -22.29 35.06 -23.31
N LYS A 19 -22.27 36.20 -22.60
CA LYS A 19 -22.33 36.25 -21.13
C LYS A 19 -23.72 36.00 -20.48
N PRO A 20 -24.87 36.45 -21.03
CA PRO A 20 -26.17 36.23 -20.40
C PRO A 20 -26.61 34.76 -20.37
N ASN A 21 -26.34 33.98 -21.43
CA ASN A 21 -26.73 32.57 -21.49
C ASN A 21 -26.01 31.71 -20.43
N ARG A 22 -24.71 31.98 -20.20
CA ARG A 22 -23.95 31.27 -19.18
C ARG A 22 -24.55 31.45 -17.78
N ARG A 23 -24.91 32.68 -17.44
CA ARG A 23 -25.51 33.01 -16.13
C ARG A 23 -26.82 32.26 -15.92
N ILE A 24 -27.68 32.18 -16.93
CA ILE A 24 -28.94 31.43 -16.84
C ILE A 24 -28.68 29.94 -16.63
N ILE A 25 -27.69 29.37 -17.31
CA ILE A 25 -27.29 27.96 -17.12
C ILE A 25 -26.72 27.73 -15.71
N GLU A 26 -25.94 28.67 -15.18
CA GLU A 26 -25.43 28.63 -13.80
C GLU A 26 -26.56 28.68 -12.76
N GLU A 27 -27.56 29.54 -12.98
CA GLU A 27 -28.76 29.65 -12.14
C GLU A 27 -29.62 28.37 -12.23
N LEU A 28 -29.82 27.80 -13.42
CA LEU A 28 -30.48 26.50 -13.62
C LEU A 28 -29.76 25.37 -12.89
N CYS A 29 -28.42 25.37 -12.92
CA CYS A 29 -27.59 24.34 -12.30
C CYS A 29 -27.32 24.58 -10.81
N GLN A 30 -27.76 25.70 -10.23
CA GLN A 30 -27.53 26.03 -8.82
C GLN A 30 -27.99 24.93 -7.84
N PRO A 31 -29.14 24.27 -8.02
CA PRO A 31 -29.59 23.20 -7.11
C PRO A 31 -28.65 21.97 -7.07
N LEU A 32 -27.77 21.81 -8.05
CA LEU A 32 -26.78 20.73 -8.10
C LEU A 32 -25.50 21.07 -7.32
N GLN A 33 -25.28 22.35 -6.99
CA GLN A 33 -24.08 22.85 -6.32
C GLN A 33 -24.30 22.86 -4.81
N LEU A 34 -23.85 21.80 -4.15
CA LEU A 34 -24.08 21.59 -2.72
C LEU A 34 -23.04 22.33 -1.87
N ASP A 35 -23.53 23.15 -0.94
CA ASP A 35 -22.69 23.85 0.03
C ASP A 35 -22.26 22.94 1.20
N PHE A 36 -21.39 23.49 2.05
CA PHE A 36 -20.83 22.75 3.18
C PHE A 36 -21.88 22.31 4.20
N GLU A 37 -22.87 23.16 4.47
CA GLU A 37 -23.94 22.88 5.44
C GLU A 37 -24.84 21.73 4.95
N THR A 38 -25.23 21.77 3.68
CA THR A 38 -26.00 20.73 3.01
C THR A 38 -25.27 19.40 3.06
N LEU A 39 -23.97 19.37 2.74
CA LEU A 39 -23.16 18.15 2.77
C LEU A 39 -22.94 17.63 4.19
N THR A 40 -22.84 18.51 5.19
CA THR A 40 -22.79 18.13 6.60
C THR A 40 -24.09 17.46 7.03
N LYS A 41 -25.25 18.00 6.62
CA LYS A 41 -26.54 17.37 6.85
C LYS A 41 -26.66 15.99 6.18
N VAL A 42 -26.18 15.84 4.95
CA VAL A 42 -26.12 14.53 4.26
C VAL A 42 -25.27 13.53 5.06
N LYS A 43 -24.09 13.95 5.54
CA LYS A 43 -23.19 13.13 6.38
C LYS A 43 -23.88 12.69 7.68
N GLU A 44 -24.62 13.57 8.35
CA GLU A 44 -25.35 13.26 9.59
C GLU A 44 -26.52 12.28 9.36
N LEU A 45 -27.28 12.47 8.28
CA LEU A 45 -28.36 11.56 7.89
C LEU A 45 -27.81 10.16 7.58
N PHE A 46 -26.67 10.09 6.87
CA PHE A 46 -26.02 8.82 6.60
C PHE A 46 -25.54 8.13 7.87
N LEU A 47 -24.96 8.88 8.83
CA LEU A 47 -24.57 8.34 10.13
C LEU A 47 -25.77 7.76 10.90
N LYS A 48 -26.92 8.44 10.85
CA LYS A 48 -28.16 7.97 11.47
C LYS A 48 -28.62 6.64 10.87
N ASP A 49 -28.67 6.55 9.54
CA ASP A 49 -29.09 5.32 8.85
C ASP A 49 -28.09 4.17 9.06
N LEU A 50 -26.78 4.43 9.09
CA LEU A 50 -25.76 3.44 9.46
C LEU A 50 -26.00 2.87 10.86
N LYS A 51 -26.26 3.74 11.86
CA LYS A 51 -26.58 3.29 13.23
C LYS A 51 -27.85 2.46 13.26
N MET A 52 -28.87 2.85 12.51
CA MET A 52 -30.10 2.07 12.41
C MET A 52 -29.87 0.71 11.76
N GLY A 53 -29.06 0.64 10.70
CA GLY A 53 -28.69 -0.59 10.00
C GLY A 53 -27.93 -1.58 10.90
N LEU A 54 -27.07 -1.11 11.78
CA LEU A 54 -26.35 -1.96 12.74
C LEU A 54 -27.19 -2.36 13.97
N GLY A 55 -28.31 -1.68 14.18
CA GLY A 55 -29.22 -1.87 15.31
C GLY A 55 -30.20 -3.02 15.09
N LYS A 56 -30.24 -4.02 15.97
CA LYS A 56 -31.14 -5.19 15.86
C LYS A 56 -32.61 -4.79 15.72
N ASN A 57 -33.07 -3.86 16.55
CA ASN A 57 -34.47 -3.41 16.58
C ASN A 57 -34.79 -2.36 15.51
N THR A 58 -33.77 -1.80 14.86
CA THR A 58 -33.90 -0.69 13.89
C THR A 58 -33.54 -1.10 12.46
N ASN A 59 -32.86 -2.23 12.26
CA ASN A 59 -32.38 -2.69 10.94
C ASN A 59 -33.52 -2.89 9.93
N ALA A 60 -34.68 -3.39 10.40
CA ALA A 60 -35.85 -3.58 9.55
C ALA A 60 -36.30 -2.26 8.90
N GLN A 61 -36.20 -1.14 9.62
CA GLN A 61 -36.60 0.20 9.18
C GLN A 61 -35.48 0.98 8.47
N ALA A 62 -34.22 0.57 8.64
CA ALA A 62 -33.08 1.21 7.99
C ALA A 62 -33.08 0.98 6.47
N VAL A 63 -32.72 1.99 5.68
CA VAL A 63 -32.51 1.83 4.23
C VAL A 63 -31.07 1.38 3.92
N VAL A 64 -30.09 1.87 4.68
CA VAL A 64 -28.69 1.39 4.66
C VAL A 64 -28.60 0.15 5.54
N LYS A 65 -28.71 -1.03 4.94
CA LYS A 65 -28.90 -2.30 5.67
C LYS A 65 -27.69 -2.79 6.44
N CYS A 66 -26.48 -2.34 6.12
CA CYS A 66 -25.25 -2.73 6.82
C CYS A 66 -25.09 -4.26 6.92
N PHE A 67 -25.07 -4.94 5.78
CA PHE A 67 -24.95 -6.41 5.72
C PHE A 67 -23.64 -6.89 6.34
N LEU A 68 -23.75 -7.93 7.15
CA LEU A 68 -22.62 -8.58 7.81
C LEU A 68 -21.84 -9.41 6.78
N THR A 69 -20.54 -9.19 6.68
CA THR A 69 -19.67 -9.94 5.74
C THR A 69 -19.00 -11.14 6.39
N TYR A 70 -18.99 -11.21 7.73
CA TYR A 70 -18.23 -12.19 8.53
C TYR A 70 -16.70 -12.15 8.31
N VAL A 71 -16.19 -11.15 7.59
CA VAL A 71 -14.75 -10.88 7.47
C VAL A 71 -14.31 -10.09 8.70
N GLN A 72 -13.67 -10.76 9.65
CA GLN A 72 -13.27 -10.17 10.94
C GLN A 72 -11.79 -9.79 11.02
N LYS A 73 -10.94 -10.35 10.14
CA LYS A 73 -9.51 -10.07 10.08
C LYS A 73 -9.15 -9.48 8.73
N LEU A 74 -8.33 -8.43 8.77
CA LEU A 74 -7.61 -7.90 7.62
C LEU A 74 -6.42 -8.82 7.28
N PRO A 75 -5.94 -8.82 6.02
CA PRO A 75 -4.79 -9.61 5.64
C PRO A 75 -3.51 -9.08 6.29
N THR A 76 -2.55 -9.97 6.53
CA THR A 76 -1.26 -9.67 7.20
C THR A 76 -0.09 -9.57 6.23
N GLY A 77 -0.32 -9.81 4.94
CA GLY A 77 0.75 -9.85 3.93
C GLY A 77 1.53 -11.16 3.87
N CYS A 78 1.29 -12.04 4.84
CA CYS A 78 1.94 -13.34 4.98
C CYS A 78 1.12 -14.48 4.37
N GLU A 79 -0.04 -14.17 3.77
CA GLU A 79 -0.87 -15.14 3.08
C GLU A 79 -0.06 -15.77 1.94
N LYS A 80 0.00 -17.10 1.95
CA LYS A 80 0.70 -17.89 0.95
C LYS A 80 -0.22 -18.98 0.44
N GLY A 81 -0.21 -19.18 -0.86
CA GLY A 81 -1.01 -20.22 -1.50
C GLY A 81 -1.69 -19.72 -2.76
N ARG A 82 -2.35 -20.66 -3.43
CA ARG A 82 -3.08 -20.40 -4.65
C ARG A 82 -4.58 -20.44 -4.37
N CYS A 83 -5.34 -19.61 -5.07
CA CYS A 83 -6.80 -19.55 -4.97
C CYS A 83 -7.41 -19.29 -6.34
N LEU A 84 -8.51 -19.97 -6.63
CA LEU A 84 -9.37 -19.62 -7.74
C LEU A 84 -10.34 -18.54 -7.26
N VAL A 85 -10.65 -17.56 -8.11
CA VAL A 85 -11.61 -16.51 -7.82
C VAL A 85 -12.57 -16.36 -8.98
N LEU A 86 -13.85 -16.30 -8.68
CA LEU A 86 -14.91 -15.94 -9.59
C LEU A 86 -15.34 -14.51 -9.29
N ASP A 87 -15.36 -13.65 -10.30
CA ASP A 87 -15.80 -12.26 -10.18
C ASP A 87 -17.02 -12.03 -11.07
N LEU A 88 -18.19 -11.89 -10.44
CA LEU A 88 -19.48 -11.79 -11.11
C LEU A 88 -20.24 -10.53 -10.66
N GLY A 89 -20.71 -9.77 -11.64
CA GLY A 89 -21.51 -8.56 -11.45
C GLY A 89 -20.80 -7.25 -11.84
N GLY A 90 -19.68 -7.31 -12.56
CA GLY A 90 -19.18 -6.20 -13.38
C GLY A 90 -19.62 -6.33 -14.85
N SER A 91 -19.05 -5.54 -15.76
CA SER A 91 -19.37 -5.60 -17.20
C SER A 91 -18.98 -6.92 -17.88
N ASN A 92 -18.15 -7.75 -17.24
CA ASN A 92 -17.73 -9.06 -17.71
C ASN A 92 -17.62 -10.02 -16.52
N PHE A 93 -17.86 -11.31 -16.74
CA PHE A 93 -17.51 -12.36 -15.80
C PHE A 93 -16.00 -12.65 -15.88
N ARG A 94 -15.34 -12.89 -14.74
CA ARG A 94 -13.91 -13.21 -14.74
C ARG A 94 -13.63 -14.44 -13.89
N VAL A 95 -12.73 -15.28 -14.39
CA VAL A 95 -12.11 -16.35 -13.61
C VAL A 95 -10.65 -15.98 -13.41
N VAL A 96 -10.20 -16.02 -12.16
CA VAL A 96 -8.87 -15.58 -11.77
C VAL A 96 -8.16 -16.68 -10.98
N LEU A 97 -6.90 -16.94 -11.31
CA LEU A 97 -5.98 -17.68 -10.46
C LEU A 97 -5.06 -16.67 -9.77
N MET A 98 -5.14 -16.63 -8.44
CA MET A 98 -4.22 -15.87 -7.59
C MET A 98 -3.17 -16.81 -7.01
N ASN A 99 -1.92 -16.37 -6.97
CA ASN A 99 -0.82 -17.09 -6.33
C ASN A 99 -0.02 -16.14 -5.44
N PHE A 100 -0.15 -16.26 -4.13
CA PHE A 100 0.56 -15.45 -3.15
C PHE A 100 1.82 -16.16 -2.65
N ASP A 101 2.92 -15.41 -2.54
CA ASP A 101 4.21 -15.95 -2.12
C ASP A 101 4.45 -15.88 -0.60
N GLY A 102 3.60 -15.18 0.15
CA GLY A 102 3.74 -14.93 1.58
C GLY A 102 4.63 -13.75 1.94
N GLN A 103 4.98 -12.89 0.97
CA GLN A 103 5.81 -11.70 1.14
C GLN A 103 5.17 -10.47 0.48
N MET A 104 3.85 -10.30 0.65
CA MET A 104 3.10 -9.18 0.08
C MET A 104 3.13 -9.10 -1.46
N LYS A 105 3.52 -10.19 -2.15
CA LYS A 105 3.50 -10.27 -3.61
C LYS A 105 2.58 -11.39 -4.07
N TYR A 106 2.06 -11.21 -5.27
CA TYR A 106 1.23 -12.22 -5.92
C TYR A 106 1.45 -12.24 -7.42
N LYS A 107 1.20 -13.41 -8.02
CA LYS A 107 0.99 -13.56 -9.46
C LYS A 107 -0.50 -13.72 -9.72
N ILE A 108 -0.97 -13.14 -10.81
CA ILE A 108 -2.36 -13.19 -11.24
C ILE A 108 -2.45 -13.75 -12.66
N THR A 109 -3.40 -14.65 -12.88
CA THR A 109 -3.82 -15.11 -14.22
C THR A 109 -5.32 -14.89 -14.32
N VAL A 110 -5.79 -14.18 -15.34
CA VAL A 110 -7.20 -13.80 -15.51
C VAL A 110 -7.69 -14.23 -16.87
N GLU A 111 -8.88 -14.83 -16.92
CA GLU A 111 -9.65 -14.99 -18.15
C GLU A 111 -10.99 -14.25 -17.99
N LYS A 112 -11.38 -13.50 -19.03
CA LYS A 112 -12.62 -12.73 -19.05
C LYS A 112 -13.61 -13.42 -19.99
N PHE A 113 -14.84 -13.56 -19.53
CA PHE A 113 -15.93 -14.17 -20.27
C PHE A 113 -17.06 -13.17 -20.43
N HIS A 114 -17.58 -13.08 -21.64
CA HIS A 114 -18.83 -12.37 -21.90
C HIS A 114 -20.00 -13.26 -21.45
N ILE A 115 -20.91 -12.71 -20.66
CA ILE A 115 -22.14 -13.41 -20.27
C ILE A 115 -23.18 -13.13 -21.37
N PRO A 116 -23.67 -14.16 -22.08
CA PRO A 116 -24.74 -13.98 -23.05
C PRO A 116 -25.99 -13.33 -22.42
N ASP A 117 -26.63 -12.40 -23.15
CA ASP A 117 -27.79 -11.64 -22.64
C ASP A 117 -28.94 -12.55 -22.17
N ASN A 118 -29.15 -13.69 -22.84
CA ASN A 118 -30.18 -14.68 -22.47
C ASN A 118 -29.88 -15.43 -21.16
N LEU A 119 -28.71 -15.24 -20.55
CA LEU A 119 -28.38 -15.74 -19.20
C LEU A 119 -28.53 -14.66 -18.12
N LEU A 120 -28.73 -13.40 -18.51
CA LEU A 120 -29.05 -12.31 -17.58
C LEU A 120 -30.52 -12.35 -17.18
N GLU A 121 -31.38 -13.00 -17.97
CA GLU A 121 -32.80 -13.19 -17.73
C GLU A 121 -33.16 -14.68 -17.81
N GLY A 122 -34.10 -15.17 -17.00
CA GLY A 122 -34.52 -16.58 -17.01
C GLY A 122 -34.14 -17.36 -15.75
N SER A 123 -33.44 -18.48 -15.88
CA SER A 123 -33.14 -19.39 -14.76
C SER A 123 -31.70 -19.26 -14.27
N GLY A 124 -31.57 -19.12 -12.95
CA GLY A 124 -30.29 -19.18 -12.24
C GLY A 124 -29.48 -20.43 -12.53
N LEU A 125 -30.14 -21.58 -12.75
CA LEU A 125 -29.45 -22.82 -13.10
C LEU A 125 -28.56 -22.66 -14.34
N ASN A 126 -29.05 -21.97 -15.36
CA ASN A 126 -28.29 -21.76 -16.60
C ASN A 126 -27.08 -20.84 -16.37
N LEU A 127 -27.26 -19.77 -15.58
CA LEU A 127 -26.17 -18.87 -15.22
C LEU A 127 -25.08 -19.60 -14.44
N PHE A 128 -25.43 -20.36 -13.40
CA PHE A 128 -24.43 -21.08 -12.59
C PHE A 128 -23.76 -22.22 -13.36
N ASN A 129 -24.48 -22.89 -14.28
CA ASN A 129 -23.88 -23.87 -15.19
C ASN A 129 -22.86 -23.22 -16.14
N PHE A 130 -23.13 -22.03 -16.65
CA PHE A 130 -22.20 -21.24 -17.46
C PHE A 130 -20.98 -20.80 -16.63
N VAL A 131 -21.18 -20.31 -15.41
CA VAL A 131 -20.09 -19.95 -14.49
C VAL A 131 -19.19 -21.16 -14.20
N ALA A 132 -19.78 -22.32 -13.93
CA ALA A 132 -19.04 -23.57 -13.73
C ALA A 132 -18.32 -24.03 -15.01
N GLU A 133 -18.87 -23.77 -16.20
CA GLU A 133 -18.22 -24.05 -17.48
C GLU A 133 -16.93 -23.27 -17.67
N CYS A 134 -17.02 -21.96 -17.52
CA CYS A 134 -15.90 -21.05 -17.65
C CYS A 134 -14.79 -21.41 -16.64
N LEU A 135 -15.16 -21.73 -15.40
CA LEU A 135 -14.21 -22.20 -14.39
C LEU A 135 -13.53 -23.52 -14.81
N SER A 136 -14.29 -24.49 -15.31
CA SER A 136 -13.78 -25.78 -15.76
C SER A 136 -12.81 -25.65 -16.93
N ASN A 137 -13.16 -24.81 -17.91
CA ASN A 137 -12.32 -24.55 -19.07
C ASN A 137 -11.01 -23.85 -18.66
N PHE A 138 -11.09 -22.85 -17.78
CA PHE A 138 -9.93 -22.15 -17.25
C PHE A 138 -8.97 -23.10 -16.49
N VAL A 139 -9.50 -23.93 -15.58
CA VAL A 139 -8.72 -24.93 -14.82
C VAL A 139 -8.08 -25.96 -15.75
N LYS A 140 -8.81 -26.43 -16.77
CA LYS A 140 -8.32 -27.38 -17.77
C LYS A 140 -7.18 -26.78 -18.60
N ASN A 141 -7.35 -25.56 -19.11
CA ASN A 141 -6.34 -24.87 -19.92
C ASN A 141 -5.02 -24.64 -19.17
N LEU A 142 -5.08 -24.48 -17.84
CA LEU A 142 -3.91 -24.33 -16.98
C LEU A 142 -3.37 -25.66 -16.41
N ASN A 143 -3.94 -26.81 -16.80
CA ASN A 143 -3.59 -28.14 -16.31
C ASN A 143 -3.71 -28.30 -14.77
N LEU A 144 -4.75 -27.72 -14.16
CA LEU A 144 -4.93 -27.68 -12.69
C LEU A 144 -6.02 -28.63 -12.17
N HIS A 145 -6.57 -29.50 -13.01
CA HIS A 145 -7.72 -30.37 -12.71
C HIS A 145 -7.50 -31.33 -11.51
N MET A 146 -6.25 -31.67 -11.19
CA MET A 146 -5.92 -32.53 -10.04
C MET A 146 -5.58 -31.77 -8.75
N GLU A 147 -5.40 -30.45 -8.82
CA GLU A 147 -4.97 -29.63 -7.68
C GLU A 147 -6.19 -29.20 -6.86
N GLU A 148 -6.14 -29.46 -5.56
CA GLU A 148 -7.19 -29.03 -4.63
C GLU A 148 -6.93 -27.59 -4.15
N MET A 149 -7.87 -26.70 -4.39
CA MET A 149 -7.70 -25.26 -4.14
C MET A 149 -8.92 -24.61 -3.48
N PRO A 150 -8.77 -23.52 -2.71
CA PRO A 150 -9.89 -22.69 -2.31
C PRO A 150 -10.49 -21.95 -3.51
N LEU A 151 -11.81 -21.73 -3.48
CA LEU A 151 -12.56 -20.93 -4.44
C LEU A 151 -13.20 -19.74 -3.74
N ALA A 152 -12.80 -18.53 -4.11
CA ALA A 152 -13.48 -17.31 -3.69
C ALA A 152 -14.52 -16.89 -4.75
N PHE A 153 -15.68 -16.43 -4.31
CA PHE A 153 -16.73 -15.91 -5.15
C PHE A 153 -16.98 -14.45 -4.77
N SER A 154 -16.38 -13.55 -5.54
CA SER A 154 -16.66 -12.11 -5.53
C SER A 154 -17.97 -11.88 -6.27
N PHE A 155 -19.03 -11.59 -5.51
CA PHE A 155 -20.39 -11.49 -6.01
C PHE A 155 -20.94 -10.09 -5.73
N ALA A 156 -21.02 -9.28 -6.78
CA ALA A 156 -21.24 -7.84 -6.70
C ALA A 156 -22.73 -7.45 -6.59
N PHE A 157 -23.47 -8.15 -5.73
CA PHE A 157 -24.89 -7.96 -5.44
C PHE A 157 -25.13 -7.93 -3.92
N PRO A 158 -26.30 -7.46 -3.46
CA PRO A 158 -26.64 -7.48 -2.04
C PRO A 158 -26.88 -8.91 -1.55
N ILE A 159 -26.10 -9.33 -0.56
CA ILE A 159 -26.11 -10.68 -0.01
C ILE A 159 -26.40 -10.61 1.49
N LYS A 160 -27.30 -11.45 1.97
CA LYS A 160 -27.51 -11.68 3.40
C LYS A 160 -26.76 -12.93 3.83
N GLN A 161 -25.61 -12.75 4.48
CA GLN A 161 -24.76 -13.85 4.93
C GLN A 161 -25.10 -14.29 6.37
N LYS A 162 -24.90 -15.57 6.64
CA LYS A 162 -24.83 -16.16 7.98
C LYS A 162 -23.41 -16.67 8.32
N GLY A 163 -22.53 -16.71 7.32
CA GLY A 163 -21.11 -17.01 7.42
C GLY A 163 -20.40 -16.72 6.10
N LEU A 164 -19.10 -17.02 6.02
CA LEU A 164 -18.31 -16.84 4.80
C LEU A 164 -18.62 -17.87 3.70
N HIS A 165 -19.32 -18.95 4.04
CA HIS A 165 -19.61 -20.07 3.13
C HIS A 165 -21.06 -20.08 2.62
N GLU A 166 -21.87 -19.12 3.04
CA GLU A 166 -23.30 -19.08 2.71
C GLU A 166 -23.79 -17.64 2.59
N GLY A 167 -24.68 -17.41 1.64
CA GLY A 167 -25.32 -16.11 1.49
C GLY A 167 -26.53 -16.16 0.59
N GLU A 168 -27.64 -15.63 1.11
CA GLU A 168 -28.89 -15.51 0.37
C GLU A 168 -28.84 -14.23 -0.49
N LEU A 169 -29.12 -14.35 -1.79
CA LEU A 169 -29.27 -13.18 -2.65
C LEU A 169 -30.50 -12.38 -2.21
N VAL A 170 -30.34 -11.09 -1.92
CA VAL A 170 -31.47 -10.23 -1.53
C VAL A 170 -32.22 -9.70 -2.74
N GLY A 171 -31.51 -9.41 -3.83
CA GLY A 171 -32.12 -8.94 -5.07
C GLY A 171 -31.07 -8.63 -6.13
N TRP A 172 -31.47 -8.68 -7.39
CA TRP A 172 -30.58 -8.39 -8.51
C TRP A 172 -30.45 -6.89 -8.79
N GLY A 173 -29.41 -6.56 -9.56
CA GLY A 173 -29.19 -5.24 -10.15
C GLY A 173 -28.39 -5.41 -11.44
N LYS A 174 -27.92 -4.30 -12.04
CA LYS A 174 -26.99 -4.33 -13.19
C LYS A 174 -27.47 -5.21 -14.36
N ASN A 175 -28.77 -5.14 -14.67
CA ASN A 175 -29.47 -5.90 -15.72
C ASN A 175 -29.67 -7.40 -15.49
N PHE A 176 -29.28 -7.95 -14.34
CA PHE A 176 -29.65 -9.32 -13.98
C PHE A 176 -31.11 -9.37 -13.52
N ASN A 177 -31.84 -10.40 -13.95
CA ASN A 177 -33.22 -10.67 -13.55
C ASN A 177 -33.50 -12.17 -13.55
N LEU A 178 -33.03 -12.85 -12.50
CA LEU A 178 -33.19 -14.30 -12.29
C LEU A 178 -33.99 -14.53 -11.00
N PRO A 179 -35.33 -14.45 -11.03
CA PRO A 179 -36.16 -14.44 -9.83
C PRO A 179 -36.05 -15.75 -9.02
N ASP A 180 -35.70 -16.87 -9.66
CA ASP A 180 -35.51 -18.18 -9.02
C ASP A 180 -34.27 -18.26 -8.13
N VAL A 181 -33.36 -17.27 -8.17
CA VAL A 181 -32.16 -17.19 -7.31
C VAL A 181 -32.40 -16.36 -6.05
N ILE A 182 -33.36 -15.44 -6.07
CA ILE A 182 -33.60 -14.53 -4.94
C ILE A 182 -34.02 -15.34 -3.70
N GLY A 183 -33.37 -15.07 -2.57
CA GLY A 183 -33.57 -15.79 -1.31
C GLY A 183 -32.87 -17.15 -1.23
N ARG A 184 -32.19 -17.61 -2.29
CA ARG A 184 -31.41 -18.85 -2.28
C ARG A 184 -29.95 -18.60 -1.94
N ASN A 185 -29.31 -19.61 -1.35
CA ASN A 185 -27.87 -19.60 -1.09
C ASN A 185 -27.09 -19.72 -2.41
N VAL A 186 -26.39 -18.64 -2.80
CA VAL A 186 -25.65 -18.60 -4.07
C VAL A 186 -24.40 -19.49 -4.06
N VAL A 187 -23.87 -19.83 -2.88
CA VAL A 187 -22.75 -20.77 -2.77
C VAL A 187 -23.20 -22.19 -3.07
N GLU A 188 -24.37 -22.61 -2.54
CA GLU A 188 -24.95 -23.92 -2.84
C GLU A 188 -25.23 -24.07 -4.34
N LEU A 189 -25.82 -23.05 -4.96
CA LEU A 189 -26.07 -23.04 -6.41
C LEU A 189 -24.79 -23.19 -7.23
N LEU A 190 -23.73 -22.47 -6.85
CA LEU A 190 -22.43 -22.58 -7.49
C LEU A 190 -21.79 -23.96 -7.25
N GLN A 191 -21.86 -24.45 -6.02
CA GLN A 191 -21.28 -25.74 -5.63
C GLN A 191 -21.94 -26.88 -6.40
N GLU A 192 -23.28 -26.92 -6.46
CA GLU A 192 -24.01 -27.91 -7.27
C GLU A 192 -23.58 -27.87 -8.75
N ALA A 193 -23.43 -26.67 -9.32
CA ALA A 193 -23.02 -26.52 -10.73
C ALA A 193 -21.58 -26.99 -10.98
N VAL A 194 -20.67 -26.73 -10.05
CA VAL A 194 -19.27 -27.18 -10.12
C VAL A 194 -19.17 -28.69 -9.92
N GLU A 195 -19.89 -29.26 -8.96
CA GLU A 195 -19.89 -30.69 -8.65
C GLU A 195 -20.45 -31.53 -9.80
N ARG A 196 -21.52 -31.09 -10.46
CA ARG A 196 -22.09 -31.76 -11.64
C ARG A 196 -21.09 -31.94 -12.79
N ARG A 197 -20.06 -31.08 -12.88
CA ARG A 197 -19.00 -31.21 -13.88
C ARG A 197 -17.90 -32.19 -13.47
N GLY A 198 -17.66 -32.40 -12.17
CA GLY A 198 -16.72 -33.39 -11.64
C GLY A 198 -15.24 -33.17 -11.98
N GLN A 199 -14.86 -32.00 -12.51
CA GLN A 199 -13.51 -31.74 -13.07
C GLN A 199 -12.58 -30.92 -12.17
N ILE A 200 -13.06 -30.43 -11.02
CA ILE A 200 -12.35 -29.43 -10.21
C ILE A 200 -12.44 -29.82 -8.73
N LYS A 201 -11.29 -29.84 -8.04
CA LYS A 201 -11.22 -30.11 -6.60
C LYS A 201 -11.21 -28.80 -5.82
N ILE A 202 -12.33 -28.48 -5.16
CA ILE A 202 -12.44 -27.28 -4.33
C ILE A 202 -12.40 -27.64 -2.85
N SER A 203 -11.42 -27.11 -2.12
CA SER A 203 -11.26 -27.34 -0.67
C SER A 203 -12.22 -26.51 0.20
N THR A 204 -12.62 -25.33 -0.28
CA THR A 204 -13.55 -24.44 0.41
C THR A 204 -14.10 -23.40 -0.55
N TYR A 205 -15.37 -23.04 -0.36
CA TYR A 205 -16.04 -21.94 -1.06
C TYR A 205 -16.13 -20.73 -0.14
N VAL A 206 -15.78 -19.53 -0.59
CA VAL A 206 -15.92 -18.30 0.21
C VAL A 206 -16.65 -17.24 -0.59
N LEU A 207 -17.75 -16.73 -0.06
CA LEU A 207 -18.57 -15.69 -0.68
C LEU A 207 -18.26 -14.32 -0.05
N MET A 208 -18.12 -13.30 -0.91
CA MET A 208 -18.06 -11.91 -0.45
C MET A 208 -18.53 -10.93 -1.52
N ASN A 209 -18.84 -9.71 -1.09
CA ASN A 209 -19.14 -8.61 -1.98
C ASN A 209 -17.85 -7.99 -2.58
N ASP A 210 -17.97 -7.40 -3.77
CA ASP A 210 -16.88 -6.72 -4.49
C ASP A 210 -16.23 -5.59 -3.67
N THR A 211 -17.00 -4.78 -2.95
CA THR A 211 -16.44 -3.75 -2.05
C THR A 211 -15.58 -4.35 -0.95
N THR A 212 -16.00 -5.50 -0.40
CA THR A 212 -15.25 -6.22 0.65
C THR A 212 -13.93 -6.72 0.09
N ALA A 213 -13.95 -7.26 -1.13
CA ALA A 213 -12.73 -7.67 -1.82
C ALA A 213 -11.80 -6.48 -2.10
N VAL A 214 -12.33 -5.31 -2.47
CA VAL A 214 -11.51 -4.09 -2.65
C VAL A 214 -10.90 -3.62 -1.33
N LEU A 215 -11.66 -3.65 -0.23
CA LEU A 215 -11.11 -3.34 1.10
C LEU A 215 -9.97 -4.30 1.45
N MET A 216 -10.16 -5.60 1.25
CA MET A 216 -9.13 -6.61 1.57
C MET A 216 -7.89 -6.46 0.68
N SER A 217 -8.05 -6.16 -0.61
CA SER A 217 -6.95 -5.84 -1.53
C SER A 217 -6.18 -4.58 -1.07
N CYS A 218 -6.90 -3.56 -0.63
CA CYS A 218 -6.31 -2.33 -0.09
C CYS A 218 -5.57 -2.60 1.22
N ALA A 219 -6.19 -3.31 2.16
CA ALA A 219 -5.61 -3.69 3.44
C ALA A 219 -4.35 -4.55 3.28
N PHE A 220 -4.31 -5.40 2.25
CA PHE A 220 -3.12 -6.16 1.89
C PHE A 220 -2.00 -5.23 1.47
N LYS A 221 -2.24 -4.24 0.61
CA LYS A 221 -1.19 -3.30 0.19
C LYS A 221 -0.80 -2.28 1.27
N ASN A 222 -1.74 -1.92 2.14
CA ASN A 222 -1.57 -0.88 3.15
C ASN A 222 -2.43 -1.20 4.37
N HIS A 223 -1.82 -1.34 5.53
CA HIS A 223 -2.45 -1.80 6.77
C HIS A 223 -3.46 -0.78 7.33
N TYR A 224 -3.45 0.46 6.84
CA TYR A 224 -4.48 1.48 7.11
C TYR A 224 -5.73 1.31 6.23
N GLY A 225 -5.77 0.33 5.33
CA GLY A 225 -6.91 0.00 4.49
C GLY A 225 -8.13 -0.42 5.31
N LYS A 226 -9.10 0.48 5.47
CA LYS A 226 -10.30 0.25 6.31
C LYS A 226 -11.63 0.56 5.63
N ILE A 227 -11.57 1.07 4.40
CA ILE A 227 -12.74 1.35 3.57
C ILE A 227 -12.48 0.79 2.18
N GLY A 228 -13.47 0.09 1.60
CA GLY A 228 -13.46 -0.34 0.20
C GLY A 228 -14.64 0.26 -0.54
N VAL A 229 -14.39 0.89 -1.69
CA VAL A 229 -15.38 1.65 -2.47
C VAL A 229 -15.40 1.15 -3.91
N ILE A 230 -16.59 0.95 -4.45
CA ILE A 230 -16.83 0.70 -5.88
C ILE A 230 -17.62 1.87 -6.47
N MET A 231 -17.09 2.46 -7.54
CA MET A 231 -17.71 3.53 -8.32
C MET A 231 -17.68 3.21 -9.82
N ASP A 232 -18.66 2.44 -10.26
CA ASP A 232 -18.84 1.98 -11.64
C ASP A 232 -20.25 2.38 -12.13
N ASN A 233 -20.88 1.58 -12.99
CA ASN A 233 -22.30 1.71 -13.33
C ASN A 233 -23.20 1.75 -12.08
N GLY A 234 -22.83 1.03 -11.02
CA GLY A 234 -23.40 1.17 -9.67
C GLY A 234 -22.38 1.70 -8.67
N CYS A 235 -22.81 1.93 -7.43
CA CYS A 235 -21.90 2.36 -6.38
C CYS A 235 -22.16 1.63 -5.06
N ASN A 236 -21.09 1.30 -4.35
CA ASN A 236 -21.19 0.72 -3.02
C ASN A 236 -19.93 1.01 -2.18
N ALA A 237 -20.05 0.90 -0.86
CA ALA A 237 -18.91 0.91 0.05
C ALA A 237 -19.05 -0.10 1.18
N CYS A 238 -17.91 -0.58 1.65
CA CYS A 238 -17.79 -1.30 2.90
C CYS A 238 -16.72 -0.64 3.79
N TYR A 239 -16.78 -0.93 5.09
CA TYR A 239 -15.82 -0.40 6.04
C TYR A 239 -15.63 -1.34 7.23
N LEU A 240 -14.52 -1.18 7.95
CA LEU A 240 -14.25 -1.91 9.18
C LEU A 240 -15.01 -1.29 10.37
N GLU A 241 -15.87 -2.06 11.02
CA GLU A 241 -16.69 -1.64 12.16
C GLU A 241 -16.30 -2.40 13.43
N GLN A 242 -16.47 -1.77 14.60
CA GLN A 242 -16.33 -2.43 15.89
C GLN A 242 -17.58 -3.27 16.21
N VAL A 243 -17.37 -4.56 16.50
CA VAL A 243 -18.44 -5.54 16.75
C VAL A 243 -19.36 -5.14 17.90
N LYS A 244 -18.86 -4.37 18.87
CA LYS A 244 -19.68 -3.84 19.97
C LYS A 244 -20.84 -2.94 19.51
N TYR A 245 -20.73 -2.34 18.32
CA TYR A 245 -21.79 -1.52 17.71
C TYR A 245 -22.72 -2.32 16.79
N ILE A 246 -22.43 -3.60 16.55
CA ILE A 246 -23.19 -4.48 15.65
C ILE A 246 -24.15 -5.33 16.48
N THR A 247 -25.23 -4.72 16.96
CA THR A 247 -26.21 -5.44 17.80
C THR A 247 -27.00 -6.51 17.03
N THR A 248 -27.04 -6.44 15.69
CA THR A 248 -27.56 -7.49 14.81
C THR A 248 -26.77 -8.81 14.90
N PHE A 249 -25.54 -8.79 15.41
CA PHE A 249 -24.66 -9.97 15.53
C PHE A 249 -24.70 -10.63 16.93
N GLN A 250 -25.21 -9.94 17.97
CA GLN A 250 -25.00 -10.32 19.38
C GLN A 250 -25.87 -11.48 19.93
N ASP A 251 -26.68 -12.15 19.11
CA ASP A 251 -27.61 -13.21 19.54
C ASP A 251 -27.06 -14.65 19.49
N ASN A 252 -25.85 -14.87 18.98
CA ASN A 252 -25.30 -16.23 18.82
C ASN A 252 -24.56 -16.79 20.06
N ASN A 253 -24.76 -16.22 21.26
CA ASN A 253 -24.15 -16.66 22.54
C ASN A 253 -22.61 -16.88 22.52
N THR A 254 -21.93 -16.39 21.50
CA THR A 254 -20.49 -16.50 21.31
C THR A 254 -19.93 -15.09 21.40
N ILE A 255 -19.15 -14.83 22.44
CA ILE A 255 -18.38 -13.57 22.53
C ILE A 255 -17.43 -13.58 21.33
N PRO A 256 -17.56 -12.66 20.36
CA PRO A 256 -16.65 -12.62 19.24
C PRO A 256 -15.25 -12.38 19.75
N THR A 257 -14.34 -13.32 19.46
CA THR A 257 -12.92 -13.26 19.85
C THR A 257 -12.17 -12.10 19.18
N ILE A 258 -12.78 -11.42 18.19
CA ILE A 258 -12.17 -10.36 17.39
C ILE A 258 -13.09 -9.13 17.45
N PRO A 259 -12.55 -7.95 17.78
CA PRO A 259 -13.37 -6.77 18.08
C PRO A 259 -13.94 -6.06 16.85
N THR A 260 -13.63 -6.52 15.63
CA THR A 260 -13.99 -5.84 14.38
C THR A 260 -14.59 -6.78 13.32
N MET A 261 -15.41 -6.22 12.44
CA MET A 261 -15.97 -6.90 11.28
C MET A 261 -16.13 -5.91 10.13
N VAL A 262 -15.84 -6.35 8.89
CA VAL A 262 -16.18 -5.56 7.70
C VAL A 262 -17.68 -5.55 7.49
N ILE A 263 -18.25 -4.38 7.25
CA ILE A 263 -19.67 -4.17 7.02
C ILE A 263 -19.87 -3.65 5.60
N ASN A 264 -20.67 -4.35 4.81
CA ASN A 264 -21.14 -3.86 3.53
C ASN A 264 -22.32 -2.91 3.78
N THR A 265 -22.15 -1.63 3.46
CA THR A 265 -23.18 -0.62 3.73
C THR A 265 -24.41 -0.78 2.84
N GLU A 266 -24.21 -1.20 1.58
CA GLU A 266 -25.19 -1.04 0.51
C GLU A 266 -25.71 0.40 0.42
N TRP A 267 -24.80 1.37 0.49
CA TRP A 267 -25.14 2.81 0.56
C TRP A 267 -25.96 3.33 -0.63
N GLY A 268 -26.10 2.55 -1.71
CA GLY A 268 -26.86 2.95 -2.88
C GLY A 268 -28.33 3.19 -2.55
N PHE A 269 -28.86 2.49 -1.54
CA PHE A 269 -30.23 2.65 -1.02
C PHE A 269 -30.41 3.88 -0.11
N PHE A 270 -29.34 4.60 0.22
CA PHE A 270 -29.44 5.79 1.04
C PHE A 270 -30.40 6.81 0.40
N GLY A 271 -31.32 7.37 1.17
CA GLY A 271 -32.37 8.26 0.66
C GLY A 271 -33.67 7.60 0.20
N ASP A 272 -33.76 6.26 0.11
CA ASP A 272 -34.99 5.57 -0.35
C ASP A 272 -36.22 5.79 0.55
N ASN A 273 -36.01 6.29 1.77
CA ASN A 273 -37.07 6.69 2.71
C ASN A 273 -37.46 8.17 2.57
N GLY A 274 -36.98 8.86 1.54
CA GLY A 274 -37.18 10.29 1.31
C GLY A 274 -36.21 11.19 2.09
N SER A 275 -35.25 10.63 2.84
CA SER A 275 -34.31 11.43 3.65
C SER A 275 -33.42 12.36 2.82
N LEU A 276 -33.23 12.07 1.53
CA LEU A 276 -32.46 12.89 0.60
C LEU A 276 -33.33 13.75 -0.35
N ASP A 277 -34.65 13.80 -0.18
CA ASP A 277 -35.53 14.53 -1.10
C ASP A 277 -35.21 16.03 -1.18
N PHE A 278 -34.66 16.61 -0.11
CA PHE A 278 -34.25 18.02 -0.06
C PHE A 278 -33.07 18.39 -0.99
N ILE A 279 -32.32 17.41 -1.49
CA ILE A 279 -31.23 17.61 -2.46
C ILE A 279 -31.56 17.02 -3.84
N ARG A 280 -32.73 16.39 -4.01
CA ARG A 280 -33.14 15.82 -5.30
C ARG A 280 -33.72 16.92 -6.18
N THR A 281 -33.29 16.92 -7.43
CA THR A 281 -33.79 17.79 -8.49
C THR A 281 -34.88 17.09 -9.29
N ASN A 282 -35.63 17.85 -10.09
CA ASN A 282 -36.61 17.28 -11.03
C ASN A 282 -35.96 16.29 -12.02
N TRP A 283 -34.69 16.50 -12.38
CA TRP A 283 -33.96 15.57 -13.24
C TRP A 283 -33.71 14.22 -12.55
N ASP A 284 -33.38 14.23 -11.26
CA ASP A 284 -33.23 12.99 -10.47
C ASP A 284 -34.55 12.22 -10.36
N LEU A 285 -35.68 12.94 -10.24
CA LEU A 285 -37.03 12.34 -10.25
C LEU A 285 -37.38 11.71 -11.60
N ILE A 286 -36.99 12.34 -12.71
CA ILE A 286 -37.17 11.80 -14.06
C ILE A 286 -36.34 10.54 -14.25
N ILE A 287 -35.05 10.55 -13.83
CA ILE A 287 -34.18 9.38 -13.88
C ILE A 287 -34.78 8.23 -13.07
N ASP A 288 -35.25 8.50 -11.85
CA ASP A 288 -35.88 7.50 -11.00
C ASP A 288 -37.14 6.89 -11.65
N ALA A 289 -38.01 7.73 -12.20
CA ALA A 289 -39.27 7.30 -12.83
C ALA A 289 -39.08 6.39 -14.04
N HIS A 290 -37.97 6.53 -14.77
CA HIS A 290 -37.65 5.72 -15.96
C HIS A 290 -36.66 4.59 -15.67
N SER A 291 -36.18 4.46 -14.43
CA SER A 291 -35.30 3.37 -14.03
C SER A 291 -36.07 2.07 -13.77
N THR A 292 -35.40 0.93 -13.94
CA THR A 292 -35.94 -0.39 -13.60
C THR A 292 -36.15 -0.57 -12.09
N THR A 293 -35.48 0.23 -11.26
CA THR A 293 -35.57 0.19 -9.79
C THR A 293 -36.26 1.44 -9.24
N ARG A 294 -37.44 1.78 -9.75
CA ARG A 294 -38.20 2.99 -9.35
C ARG A 294 -38.36 3.07 -7.82
N THR A 295 -38.18 4.26 -7.24
CA THR A 295 -38.21 4.54 -5.78
C THR A 295 -37.15 3.83 -4.95
N LYS A 296 -36.17 3.19 -5.60
CA LYS A 296 -35.06 2.50 -4.96
C LYS A 296 -33.72 3.03 -5.45
N ARG A 297 -32.66 2.79 -4.70
CA ARG A 297 -31.28 3.16 -5.08
C ARG A 297 -31.11 4.68 -5.29
N THR A 298 -31.76 5.48 -4.44
CA THR A 298 -31.85 6.94 -4.56
C THR A 298 -30.49 7.61 -4.60
N PHE A 299 -29.59 7.26 -3.68
CA PHE A 299 -28.23 7.80 -3.66
C PHE A 299 -27.42 7.36 -4.87
N GLU A 300 -27.49 6.09 -5.26
CA GLU A 300 -26.77 5.55 -6.42
C GLU A 300 -27.13 6.31 -7.72
N LYS A 301 -28.41 6.65 -7.91
CA LYS A 301 -28.88 7.41 -9.08
C LYS A 301 -28.31 8.82 -9.20
N MET A 302 -27.88 9.40 -8.08
CA MET A 302 -27.26 10.73 -8.08
C MET A 302 -25.73 10.69 -8.28
N VAL A 303 -25.08 9.53 -8.09
CA VAL A 303 -23.61 9.45 -8.04
C VAL A 303 -22.97 8.46 -9.00
N ALA A 304 -23.65 7.38 -9.38
CA ALA A 304 -23.06 6.27 -10.12
C ALA A 304 -23.04 6.48 -11.64
N GLY A 305 -22.12 5.78 -12.30
CA GLY A 305 -21.75 6.00 -13.69
C GLY A 305 -22.87 5.69 -14.68
N LEU A 306 -23.85 4.85 -14.32
CA LEU A 306 -25.00 4.58 -15.18
C LEU A 306 -25.88 5.81 -15.41
N TYR A 307 -25.85 6.80 -14.50
CA TYR A 307 -26.84 7.88 -14.46
C TYR A 307 -26.27 9.26 -14.80
N LEU A 308 -24.96 9.48 -14.67
CA LEU A 308 -24.34 10.81 -14.87
C LEU A 308 -24.58 11.36 -16.28
N GLY A 309 -24.38 10.56 -17.33
CA GLY A 309 -24.64 10.98 -18.71
C GLY A 309 -26.11 11.30 -18.97
N ALA A 310 -27.03 10.52 -18.40
CA ALA A 310 -28.46 10.78 -18.49
C ALA A 310 -28.86 12.09 -17.80
N LEU A 311 -28.25 12.40 -16.64
CA LEU A 311 -28.46 13.65 -15.93
C LEU A 311 -27.97 14.86 -16.75
N VAL A 312 -26.77 14.77 -17.35
CA VAL A 312 -26.25 15.80 -18.27
C VAL A 312 -27.21 16.02 -19.44
N ARG A 313 -27.70 14.94 -20.07
CA ARG A 313 -28.67 15.02 -21.16
C ARG A 313 -29.94 15.78 -20.77
N LEU A 314 -30.52 15.47 -19.61
CA LEU A 314 -31.74 16.11 -19.14
C LEU A 314 -31.55 17.61 -18.88
N ILE A 315 -30.41 17.99 -18.29
CA ILE A 315 -30.05 19.41 -18.08
C ILE A 315 -29.91 20.11 -19.44
N MET A 316 -29.21 19.48 -20.40
CA MET A 316 -29.08 20.03 -21.75
C MET A 316 -30.44 20.24 -22.42
N LEU A 317 -31.38 19.29 -22.27
CA LEU A 317 -32.72 19.43 -22.84
C LEU A 317 -33.47 20.65 -22.30
N ASP A 318 -33.37 20.94 -21.01
CA ASP A 318 -34.03 22.10 -20.43
C ASP A 318 -33.32 23.41 -20.83
N CYS A 319 -31.98 23.42 -20.90
CA CYS A 319 -31.25 24.57 -21.44
C CYS A 319 -31.60 24.86 -22.91
N ILE A 320 -31.83 23.83 -23.73
CA ILE A 320 -32.28 23.97 -25.13
C ILE A 320 -33.71 24.50 -25.18
N LYS A 321 -34.64 23.97 -24.38
CA LYS A 321 -36.03 24.48 -24.33
C LYS A 321 -36.08 25.95 -23.91
N SER A 322 -35.18 26.39 -23.05
CA SER A 322 -35.03 27.79 -22.65
C SER A 322 -34.25 28.65 -23.66
N ALA A 323 -33.86 28.09 -24.82
CA ALA A 323 -33.10 28.75 -25.88
C ALA A 323 -31.73 29.34 -25.44
N VAL A 324 -31.17 28.86 -24.33
CA VAL A 324 -29.85 29.32 -23.81
C VAL A 324 -28.69 28.41 -24.23
N LEU A 325 -28.97 27.28 -24.88
CA LEU A 325 -27.99 26.32 -25.37
C LEU A 325 -28.36 25.87 -26.79
N LEU A 326 -27.35 25.74 -27.67
CA LEU A 326 -27.47 25.18 -29.02
C LEU A 326 -28.60 25.84 -29.84
N GLN A 327 -28.77 27.15 -29.66
CA GLN A 327 -29.77 27.98 -30.35
C GLN A 327 -31.22 27.51 -30.16
N GLY A 328 -31.49 26.70 -29.13
CA GLY A 328 -32.81 26.11 -28.91
C GLY A 328 -33.18 24.98 -29.88
N GLU A 329 -32.23 24.49 -30.67
CA GLU A 329 -32.46 23.41 -31.62
C GLU A 329 -32.42 22.03 -30.92
N LEU A 330 -33.52 21.28 -30.99
CA LEU A 330 -33.59 19.92 -30.46
C LEU A 330 -33.51 18.87 -31.58
N THR A 331 -32.39 18.16 -31.65
CA THR A 331 -32.15 17.11 -32.67
C THR A 331 -32.90 15.81 -32.37
N SER A 332 -33.12 14.98 -33.39
CA SER A 332 -33.71 13.64 -33.24
C SER A 332 -32.83 12.70 -32.40
N GLU A 333 -31.51 12.85 -32.47
CA GLU A 333 -30.56 12.03 -31.71
C GLU A 333 -30.61 12.36 -30.21
N LEU A 334 -30.59 13.64 -29.82
CA LEU A 334 -30.61 14.03 -28.41
C LEU A 334 -31.93 13.69 -27.68
N LYS A 335 -33.03 13.50 -28.44
CA LYS A 335 -34.32 13.02 -27.90
C LYS A 335 -34.24 11.59 -27.37
N LYS A 336 -33.31 10.76 -27.86
CA LYS A 336 -33.16 9.37 -27.39
C LYS A 336 -32.65 9.35 -25.96
N THR A 337 -33.25 8.53 -25.10
CA THR A 337 -32.99 8.54 -23.63
C THR A 337 -31.53 8.26 -23.25
N ASN A 338 -30.82 7.47 -24.06
CA ASN A 338 -29.43 7.05 -23.83
C ASN A 338 -28.43 7.72 -24.79
N SER A 339 -28.79 8.86 -25.40
CA SER A 339 -27.95 9.50 -26.42
C SER A 339 -26.65 10.10 -25.86
N PHE A 340 -26.62 10.44 -24.56
CA PHE A 340 -25.46 11.04 -23.91
C PHE A 340 -24.89 10.06 -22.88
N GLN A 341 -23.77 9.43 -23.23
CA GLN A 341 -23.12 8.43 -22.38
C GLN A 341 -22.25 9.08 -21.31
N THR A 342 -22.04 8.39 -20.20
CA THR A 342 -21.15 8.88 -19.13
C THR A 342 -19.69 8.94 -19.57
N SER A 343 -19.25 8.11 -20.51
CA SER A 343 -17.94 8.24 -21.17
C SER A 343 -17.73 9.63 -21.79
N TYR A 344 -18.78 10.20 -22.40
CA TYR A 344 -18.72 11.56 -22.96
C TYR A 344 -18.48 12.61 -21.88
N VAL A 345 -19.04 12.43 -20.68
CA VAL A 345 -18.77 13.31 -19.53
C VAL A 345 -17.28 13.29 -19.20
N PHE A 346 -16.69 12.09 -19.14
CA PHE A 346 -15.27 11.92 -18.82
C PHE A 346 -14.37 12.54 -19.89
N ASP A 347 -14.66 12.27 -21.16
CA ASP A 347 -13.88 12.76 -22.30
C ASP A 347 -13.92 14.30 -22.37
N ILE A 348 -15.11 14.89 -22.20
CA ILE A 348 -15.32 16.35 -22.23
C ILE A 348 -14.58 17.05 -21.08
N GLU A 349 -14.54 16.47 -19.89
CA GLU A 349 -13.82 17.07 -18.77
C GLU A 349 -12.30 16.87 -18.86
N SER A 350 -11.85 15.81 -19.53
CA SER A 350 -10.42 15.50 -19.69
C SER A 350 -9.68 16.40 -20.68
N GLN A 351 -10.39 17.11 -21.56
CA GLN A 351 -9.78 17.98 -22.56
C GLN A 351 -9.05 19.18 -21.92
N SER A 352 -7.97 19.65 -22.55
CA SER A 352 -7.23 20.83 -22.07
C SER A 352 -8.12 22.07 -21.91
N PRO A 353 -7.82 22.98 -20.95
CA PRO A 353 -8.54 24.25 -20.83
C PRO A 353 -8.51 25.04 -22.15
N GLY A 354 -9.66 25.54 -22.60
CA GLY A 354 -9.79 26.25 -23.88
C GLY A 354 -9.86 25.36 -25.12
N SER A 355 -9.67 24.04 -25.00
CA SER A 355 -9.97 23.11 -26.08
C SER A 355 -11.48 22.80 -26.11
N HIS A 356 -12.05 22.79 -27.31
CA HIS A 356 -13.45 22.44 -27.56
C HIS A 356 -13.61 21.25 -28.51
N TYR A 357 -12.51 20.61 -28.90
CA TYR A 357 -12.51 19.59 -29.95
C TYR A 357 -13.39 18.40 -29.59
N ILE A 358 -13.15 17.78 -28.43
CA ILE A 358 -13.88 16.59 -27.98
C ILE A 358 -15.37 16.92 -27.80
N THR A 359 -15.69 18.03 -27.14
CA THR A 359 -17.09 18.45 -26.95
C THR A 359 -17.80 18.68 -28.28
N ARG A 360 -17.10 19.26 -29.27
CA ARG A 360 -17.65 19.50 -30.60
C ARG A 360 -17.95 18.21 -31.35
N GLU A 361 -17.02 17.26 -31.35
CA GLU A 361 -17.22 15.94 -31.98
C GLU A 361 -18.42 15.20 -31.37
N ILE A 362 -18.56 15.23 -30.05
CA ILE A 362 -19.72 14.62 -29.36
C ILE A 362 -21.02 15.33 -29.77
N LEU A 363 -21.02 16.66 -29.88
CA LEU A 363 -22.17 17.41 -30.36
C LEU A 363 -22.50 17.10 -31.83
N HIS A 364 -21.49 16.86 -32.68
CA HIS A 364 -21.69 16.39 -34.05
C HIS A 364 -22.36 15.01 -34.09
N ILE A 365 -21.92 14.07 -33.25
CA ILE A 365 -22.56 12.75 -33.09
C ILE A 365 -24.04 12.91 -32.67
N LEU A 366 -24.34 13.91 -31.84
CA LEU A 366 -25.70 14.26 -31.41
C LEU A 366 -26.51 15.04 -32.48
N GLY A 367 -25.97 15.21 -33.69
CA GLY A 367 -26.67 15.80 -34.84
C GLY A 367 -26.49 17.31 -35.02
N TYR A 368 -25.67 17.97 -34.19
CA TYR A 368 -25.43 19.41 -34.30
C TYR A 368 -24.30 19.72 -35.27
N ARG A 369 -24.60 20.37 -36.40
CA ARG A 369 -23.60 20.60 -37.48
C ARG A 369 -22.58 21.70 -37.17
N LYS A 370 -22.99 22.76 -36.45
CA LYS A 370 -22.16 23.96 -36.18
C LYS A 370 -22.35 24.46 -34.73
N PRO A 371 -22.03 23.66 -33.69
CA PRO A 371 -22.07 24.15 -32.31
C PRO A 371 -21.02 25.26 -32.12
N SER A 372 -21.40 26.31 -31.39
CA SER A 372 -20.49 27.42 -31.09
C SER A 372 -19.46 27.03 -30.01
N ASN A 373 -18.39 27.82 -29.86
CA ASN A 373 -17.45 27.64 -28.75
C ASN A 373 -18.15 27.83 -27.39
N ALA A 374 -19.08 28.78 -27.31
CA ALA A 374 -19.88 29.02 -26.12
C ALA A 374 -20.77 27.80 -25.77
N ASP A 375 -21.37 27.14 -26.77
CA ASP A 375 -22.12 25.89 -26.54
C ASP A 375 -21.22 24.79 -25.97
N CYS A 376 -20.01 24.65 -26.53
CA CYS A 376 -19.04 23.66 -26.04
C CYS A 376 -18.64 23.93 -24.57
N GLU A 377 -18.37 25.19 -24.22
CA GLU A 377 -18.04 25.58 -22.84
C GLU A 377 -19.22 25.42 -21.86
N ASN A 378 -20.45 25.62 -22.35
CA ASN A 378 -21.66 25.40 -21.56
C ASN A 378 -21.92 23.92 -21.31
N VAL A 379 -21.78 23.06 -22.33
CA VAL A 379 -21.87 21.60 -22.16
C VAL A 379 -20.79 21.08 -21.22
N ARG A 380 -19.55 21.57 -21.36
CA ARG A 380 -18.44 21.24 -20.47
C ARG A 380 -18.73 21.62 -19.01
N PHE A 381 -19.37 22.77 -18.79
CA PHE A 381 -19.78 23.17 -17.45
C PHE A 381 -20.87 22.30 -16.86
N ILE A 382 -21.90 21.94 -17.65
CA ILE A 382 -22.95 21.03 -17.20
C ILE A 382 -22.34 19.69 -16.78
N CYS A 383 -21.42 19.14 -17.58
CA CYS A 383 -20.66 17.93 -17.23
C CYS A 383 -19.95 18.09 -15.87
N LYS A 384 -19.17 19.17 -15.72
CA LYS A 384 -18.44 19.48 -14.49
C LYS A 384 -19.34 19.59 -13.27
N VAL A 385 -20.50 20.24 -13.38
CA VAL A 385 -21.44 20.40 -12.25
C VAL A 385 -21.99 19.04 -11.82
N VAL A 386 -22.37 18.18 -12.78
CA VAL A 386 -22.87 16.83 -12.51
C VAL A 386 -21.80 15.96 -11.85
N SER A 387 -20.58 15.91 -12.40
CA SER A 387 -19.47 15.14 -11.84
C SER A 387 -19.06 15.64 -10.45
N LYS A 388 -19.03 16.96 -10.24
CA LYS A 388 -18.72 17.56 -8.94
C LYS A 388 -19.79 17.26 -7.89
N ARG A 389 -21.09 17.31 -8.24
CA ARG A 389 -22.17 16.91 -7.32
C ARG A 389 -22.02 15.45 -6.89
N SER A 390 -21.75 14.56 -7.84
CA SER A 390 -21.49 13.15 -7.55
C SER A 390 -20.32 12.99 -6.55
N ALA A 391 -19.18 13.63 -6.83
CA ALA A 391 -18.01 13.59 -5.95
C ALA A 391 -18.29 14.19 -4.56
N ASP A 392 -19.04 15.28 -4.47
CA ASP A 392 -19.39 15.94 -3.21
C ASP A 392 -20.28 15.05 -2.33
N LEU A 393 -21.25 14.35 -2.92
CA LEU A 393 -22.13 13.40 -2.20
C LEU A 393 -21.37 12.17 -1.71
N VAL A 394 -20.46 11.63 -2.52
CA VAL A 394 -19.55 10.54 -2.11
C VAL A 394 -18.59 11.03 -1.01
N ALA A 395 -18.13 12.28 -1.06
CA ALA A 395 -17.29 12.86 -0.01
C ALA A 395 -18.03 12.90 1.33
N ALA A 396 -19.30 13.31 1.36
CA ALA A 396 -20.08 13.38 2.59
C ALA A 396 -20.29 12.01 3.25
N THR A 397 -20.59 10.99 2.45
CA THR A 397 -20.77 9.61 2.94
C THR A 397 -19.45 8.98 3.37
N LEU A 398 -18.35 9.20 2.65
CA LEU A 398 -17.02 8.75 3.07
C LEU A 398 -16.52 9.47 4.32
N ALA A 399 -16.78 10.77 4.47
CA ALA A 399 -16.43 11.52 5.68
C ALA A 399 -17.12 10.92 6.91
N CYS A 400 -18.38 10.50 6.77
CA CYS A 400 -19.09 9.79 7.82
C CYS A 400 -18.39 8.48 8.19
N LEU A 401 -17.97 7.67 7.20
CA LEU A 401 -17.28 6.39 7.47
C LEU A 401 -15.93 6.61 8.15
N ILE A 402 -15.13 7.56 7.67
CA ILE A 402 -13.83 7.93 8.24
C ILE A 402 -13.99 8.33 9.70
N ASP A 403 -14.91 9.25 9.98
CA ASP A 403 -15.15 9.73 11.35
C ASP A 403 -15.74 8.66 12.26
N ARG A 404 -16.49 7.71 11.70
CA ARG A 404 -17.08 6.60 12.44
C ARG A 404 -16.04 5.56 12.83
N ILE A 405 -15.11 5.24 11.95
CA ILE A 405 -13.97 4.36 12.25
C ILE A 405 -13.13 4.98 13.37
N GLY A 406 -12.87 6.30 13.28
CA GLY A 406 -12.21 7.07 14.34
C GLY A 406 -10.70 6.86 14.43
N ASP A 407 -10.10 6.25 13.40
CA ASP A 407 -8.65 6.08 13.32
C ASP A 407 -7.97 7.32 12.75
N PRO A 408 -6.76 7.67 13.22
CA PRO A 408 -6.06 8.88 12.77
C PRO A 408 -5.61 8.81 11.29
N PHE A 409 -5.44 7.60 10.76
CA PHE A 409 -5.05 7.37 9.37
C PHE A 409 -5.90 6.26 8.77
N ILE A 410 -6.56 6.56 7.65
CA ILE A 410 -7.41 5.62 6.93
C ILE A 410 -7.04 5.63 5.45
N THR A 411 -6.76 4.46 4.91
CA THR A 411 -6.64 4.28 3.46
C THR A 411 -7.95 3.72 2.91
N ILE A 412 -8.39 4.33 1.81
CA ILE A 412 -9.62 4.01 1.11
C ILE A 412 -9.22 3.28 -0.17
N GLY A 413 -9.53 1.98 -0.23
CA GLY A 413 -9.43 1.20 -1.45
C GLY A 413 -10.54 1.59 -2.41
N ILE A 414 -10.19 1.98 -3.64
CA ILE A 414 -11.18 2.35 -4.66
C ILE A 414 -11.00 1.49 -5.91
N ASP A 415 -12.13 1.08 -6.47
CA ASP A 415 -12.22 0.52 -7.82
C ASP A 415 -13.46 1.07 -8.55
N GLY A 416 -13.51 0.86 -9.86
CA GLY A 416 -14.62 1.28 -10.74
C GLY A 416 -14.22 2.31 -11.79
N ASN A 417 -14.99 2.33 -12.88
CA ASN A 417 -14.67 3.11 -14.08
C ASN A 417 -14.67 4.62 -13.87
N ILE A 418 -15.48 5.15 -12.94
CA ILE A 418 -15.49 6.60 -12.67
C ILE A 418 -14.09 7.05 -12.22
N PHE A 419 -13.49 6.36 -11.24
CA PHE A 419 -12.17 6.72 -10.72
C PHE A 419 -11.04 6.44 -11.70
N ARG A 420 -11.16 5.39 -12.52
CA ARG A 420 -10.11 5.00 -13.47
C ARG A 420 -10.10 5.85 -14.73
N CYS A 421 -11.25 6.30 -15.20
CA CYS A 421 -11.39 6.97 -16.50
C CYS A 421 -11.58 8.48 -16.37
N HIS A 422 -12.15 8.98 -15.27
CA HIS A 422 -12.38 10.41 -15.11
C HIS A 422 -11.19 11.11 -14.43
N SER A 423 -10.43 11.87 -15.21
CA SER A 423 -9.17 12.51 -14.79
C SER A 423 -9.28 13.54 -13.64
N LEU A 424 -10.47 14.04 -13.33
CA LEU A 424 -10.71 15.08 -12.31
C LEU A 424 -11.53 14.61 -11.13
N TYR A 425 -12.16 13.42 -11.19
CA TYR A 425 -13.11 12.97 -10.18
C TYR A 425 -12.43 12.79 -8.81
N GLU A 426 -11.25 12.15 -8.76
CA GLU A 426 -10.49 12.02 -7.51
C GLU A 426 -10.15 13.38 -6.91
N LYS A 427 -9.78 14.36 -7.76
CA LYS A 427 -9.48 15.72 -7.30
C LYS A 427 -10.69 16.36 -6.64
N TYR A 428 -11.87 16.27 -7.25
CA TYR A 428 -13.12 16.79 -6.69
C TYR A 428 -13.46 16.11 -5.36
N LEU A 429 -13.38 14.78 -5.32
CA LEU A 429 -13.64 14.02 -4.11
C LEU A 429 -12.69 14.44 -2.98
N ARG A 430 -11.38 14.47 -3.25
CA ARG A 430 -10.34 14.76 -2.26
C ARG A 430 -10.46 16.18 -1.72
N GLU A 431 -10.77 17.16 -2.57
CA GLU A 431 -11.00 18.55 -2.17
C GLU A 431 -12.16 18.65 -1.17
N LYS A 432 -13.30 18.03 -1.48
CA LYS A 432 -14.48 18.12 -0.62
C LYS A 432 -14.34 17.29 0.66
N LEU A 433 -13.77 16.10 0.55
CA LEU A 433 -13.58 15.19 1.67
C LEU A 433 -12.69 15.78 2.76
N ARG A 434 -11.63 16.53 2.39
CA ARG A 434 -10.76 17.24 3.35
C ARG A 434 -11.51 18.24 4.23
N ASN A 435 -12.56 18.86 3.70
CA ASN A 435 -13.33 19.85 4.45
C ASN A 435 -14.36 19.19 5.38
N LEU A 436 -14.90 18.04 4.97
CA LEU A 436 -15.97 17.35 5.70
C LEU A 436 -15.48 16.41 6.79
N VAL A 437 -14.24 15.91 6.69
CA VAL A 437 -13.62 15.00 7.68
C VAL A 437 -13.14 15.81 8.88
N LYS A 438 -13.20 15.22 10.08
CA LYS A 438 -12.66 15.88 11.28
C LYS A 438 -11.14 16.16 11.12
N PRO A 439 -10.62 17.32 11.59
CA PRO A 439 -9.22 17.71 11.36
C PRO A 439 -8.17 16.71 11.83
N GLU A 440 -8.48 15.90 12.85
CA GLU A 440 -7.61 14.86 13.40
C GLU A 440 -7.48 13.61 12.51
N HIS A 441 -8.43 13.38 11.61
CA HIS A 441 -8.42 12.21 10.73
C HIS A 441 -7.76 12.53 9.39
N LYS A 442 -6.80 11.70 8.99
CA LYS A 442 -6.12 11.77 7.69
C LYS A 442 -6.52 10.59 6.83
N PHE A 443 -6.61 10.82 5.53
CA PHE A 443 -7.00 9.79 4.59
C PHE A 443 -6.13 9.78 3.32
N ASP A 444 -6.07 8.61 2.69
CA ASP A 444 -5.48 8.44 1.37
C ASP A 444 -6.28 7.44 0.51
N PHE A 445 -6.05 7.46 -0.80
CA PHE A 445 -6.71 6.60 -1.77
C PHE A 445 -5.71 5.61 -2.38
N ILE A 446 -6.10 4.34 -2.51
CA ILE A 446 -5.36 3.34 -3.27
C ILE A 446 -6.29 2.71 -4.30
N VAL A 447 -5.89 2.73 -5.57
CA VAL A 447 -6.63 2.06 -6.64
C VAL A 447 -6.31 0.56 -6.64
N SER A 448 -7.33 -0.30 -6.67
CA SER A 448 -7.13 -1.76 -6.69
C SER A 448 -6.68 -2.26 -8.08
N GLU A 449 -5.39 -2.38 -8.33
CA GLU A 449 -4.86 -2.81 -9.65
C GLU A 449 -5.37 -4.18 -10.14
N ALA A 450 -5.57 -5.15 -9.23
CA ALA A 450 -6.03 -6.51 -9.53
C ALA A 450 -7.56 -6.67 -9.47
N GLY A 451 -8.31 -5.57 -9.37
CA GLY A 451 -9.75 -5.59 -9.13
C GLY A 451 -10.12 -6.23 -7.79
N THR A 452 -11.20 -7.03 -7.76
CA THR A 452 -11.67 -7.79 -6.60
C THR A 452 -10.89 -9.10 -6.37
N GLY A 453 -10.13 -9.57 -7.37
CA GLY A 453 -9.48 -10.89 -7.35
C GLY A 453 -8.52 -11.08 -6.17
N CYS A 454 -7.70 -10.07 -5.87
CA CYS A 454 -6.70 -10.14 -4.80
C CYS A 454 -7.36 -10.30 -3.42
N GLY A 455 -8.25 -9.38 -3.05
CA GLY A 455 -8.90 -9.43 -1.75
C GLY A 455 -9.75 -10.68 -1.54
N ALA A 456 -10.44 -11.13 -2.59
CA ALA A 456 -11.26 -12.34 -2.50
C ALA A 456 -10.42 -13.59 -2.23
N ALA A 457 -9.29 -13.73 -2.92
CA ALA A 457 -8.38 -14.83 -2.69
C ALA A 457 -7.77 -14.82 -1.28
N LEU A 458 -7.45 -13.63 -0.73
CA LEU A 458 -6.87 -13.51 0.62
C LEU A 458 -7.80 -14.06 1.70
N VAL A 459 -9.08 -13.71 1.65
CA VAL A 459 -10.07 -14.24 2.59
C VAL A 459 -10.18 -15.76 2.44
N ALA A 460 -10.28 -16.26 1.20
CA ALA A 460 -10.43 -17.69 0.95
C ALA A 460 -9.20 -18.52 1.39
N ILE A 461 -7.99 -18.01 1.18
CA ILE A 461 -6.74 -18.62 1.68
C ILE A 461 -6.72 -18.64 3.22
N GLY A 462 -7.12 -17.53 3.85
CA GLY A 462 -7.20 -17.44 5.31
C GLY A 462 -8.16 -18.47 5.90
N VAL A 463 -9.33 -18.63 5.29
CA VAL A 463 -10.34 -19.62 5.70
C VAL A 463 -9.87 -21.05 5.45
N ALA A 464 -9.30 -21.35 4.28
CA ALA A 464 -8.74 -22.67 3.99
C ALA A 464 -7.65 -23.08 4.99
N LYS A 465 -6.77 -22.12 5.35
CA LYS A 465 -5.73 -22.34 6.36
C LYS A 465 -6.34 -22.60 7.74
N HIS A 466 -7.37 -21.85 8.12
CA HIS A 466 -8.08 -22.07 9.39
C HIS A 466 -8.70 -23.47 9.45
N ASN A 467 -9.42 -23.89 8.39
CA ASN A 467 -10.06 -25.20 8.32
C ASN A 467 -9.05 -26.34 8.46
N ARG A 468 -7.91 -26.27 7.76
CA ARG A 468 -6.82 -27.26 7.89
C ARG A 468 -6.24 -27.33 9.31
N VAL A 469 -6.14 -26.19 10.01
CA VAL A 469 -5.68 -26.16 11.41
C VAL A 469 -6.72 -26.79 12.35
N VAL A 470 -8.01 -26.51 12.14
CA VAL A 470 -9.10 -27.09 12.92
C VAL A 470 -9.20 -28.60 12.69
N GLU A 471 -9.05 -29.08 11.45
CA GLU A 471 -9.00 -30.51 11.14
C GLU A 471 -7.79 -31.20 11.76
N LYS A 472 -6.60 -30.58 11.71
CA LYS A 472 -5.40 -31.08 12.42
C LYS A 472 -5.56 -31.10 13.94
N ARG A 473 -6.36 -30.18 14.50
CA ARG A 473 -6.72 -30.21 15.93
C ARG A 473 -7.71 -31.33 16.21
N LYS A 474 -8.74 -31.52 15.39
CA LYS A 474 -9.68 -32.65 15.51
C LYS A 474 -8.99 -34.01 15.36
N SER A 475 -8.01 -34.16 14.47
CA SER A 475 -7.23 -35.40 14.30
C SER A 475 -6.15 -35.62 15.37
N ARG A 476 -5.71 -34.57 16.08
CA ARG A 476 -4.91 -34.69 17.31
C ARG A 476 -5.75 -34.99 18.55
N VAL A 477 -7.04 -34.67 18.53
CA VAL A 477 -7.98 -34.88 19.64
C VAL A 477 -8.61 -36.28 19.61
N THR A 478 -8.33 -37.10 18.59
CA THR A 478 -8.79 -38.51 18.55
C THR A 478 -7.87 -39.52 19.25
N ASN A 479 -6.89 -39.09 20.07
CA ASN A 479 -5.99 -40.05 20.76
C ASN A 479 -5.72 -39.80 22.26
N CYS A 480 -6.44 -38.89 22.92
CA CYS A 480 -6.54 -38.85 24.39
C CYS A 480 -7.90 -38.21 24.74
N ASP A 481 -8.64 -38.85 25.63
CA ASP A 481 -9.89 -38.41 26.25
C ASP A 481 -11.21 -38.69 25.49
N VAL A 482 -11.52 -39.98 25.36
CA VAL A 482 -12.90 -40.49 25.48
C VAL A 482 -13.20 -40.69 26.96
N ILE A 483 -13.54 -39.66 27.73
CA ILE A 483 -14.19 -39.81 29.05
C ILE A 483 -15.11 -38.59 29.34
N LEU A 484 -16.41 -38.89 29.47
CA LEU A 484 -17.51 -38.19 30.18
C LEU A 484 -18.50 -37.26 29.44
N ASN A 485 -19.64 -37.92 29.18
CA ASN A 485 -21.02 -37.51 28.93
C ASN A 485 -21.65 -36.40 29.82
N ASN A 486 -22.73 -35.82 29.28
CA ASN A 486 -23.99 -35.39 29.92
C ASN A 486 -24.10 -35.48 31.46
N ALA A 487 -24.46 -34.37 32.11
CA ALA A 487 -25.43 -34.37 33.22
C ALA A 487 -25.90 -32.94 33.58
N ASN A 488 -27.23 -32.79 33.68
CA ASN A 488 -27.88 -31.78 34.51
C ASN A 488 -27.45 -31.95 35.97
N GLU A 489 -27.04 -30.89 36.67
CA GLU A 489 -27.22 -30.80 38.12
C GLU A 489 -27.16 -29.34 38.62
N LYS A 490 -28.08 -29.01 39.53
CA LYS A 490 -28.20 -27.72 40.23
C LYS A 490 -27.28 -27.67 41.46
N LEU A 491 -27.03 -26.43 41.93
CA LEU A 491 -26.65 -25.95 43.29
C LEU A 491 -25.19 -25.41 43.42
N PRO A 492 -24.86 -24.58 44.45
CA PRO A 492 -25.53 -23.41 45.01
C PRO A 492 -24.59 -22.17 45.16
N LYS A 493 -25.15 -21.07 45.67
CA LYS A 493 -24.55 -19.73 45.88
C LYS A 493 -23.20 -19.73 46.63
N GLN A 494 -22.14 -19.18 46.00
CA GLN A 494 -20.99 -18.54 46.68
C GLN A 494 -20.57 -17.28 45.91
N LYS A 495 -20.99 -16.09 46.36
CA LYS A 495 -20.71 -14.79 45.72
C LYS A 495 -19.73 -13.87 46.47
N SER A 496 -19.12 -14.32 47.57
CA SER A 496 -18.37 -13.39 48.46
C SER A 496 -16.84 -13.53 48.44
N LYS A 497 -16.26 -14.61 47.90
CA LYS A 497 -14.78 -14.77 47.80
C LYS A 497 -14.17 -14.30 46.46
N LYS A 498 -14.98 -14.17 45.40
CA LYS A 498 -14.51 -13.78 44.06
C LYS A 498 -14.12 -12.30 43.94
N ILE A 499 -14.68 -11.42 44.78
CA ILE A 499 -14.47 -9.96 44.69
C ILE A 499 -13.11 -9.57 45.28
N TYR A 500 -12.72 -10.11 46.43
CA TYR A 500 -11.40 -9.86 47.03
C TYR A 500 -10.24 -10.45 46.22
N PHE A 501 -10.43 -11.61 45.61
CA PHE A 501 -9.42 -12.23 44.74
C PHE A 501 -9.23 -11.45 43.43
N LYS A 502 -10.30 -10.85 42.90
CA LYS A 502 -10.23 -10.03 41.68
C LYS A 502 -9.56 -8.67 41.92
N MET A 503 -9.84 -8.01 43.05
CA MET A 503 -9.18 -6.77 43.44
C MET A 503 -7.69 -6.93 43.75
N SER A 504 -7.24 -8.07 44.30
CA SER A 504 -5.81 -8.30 44.53
C SER A 504 -5.05 -8.59 43.23
N LEU A 505 -5.66 -9.31 42.28
CA LEU A 505 -5.07 -9.56 40.96
C LEU A 505 -4.95 -8.28 40.11
N GLU A 506 -5.95 -7.40 40.14
CA GLU A 506 -5.91 -6.11 39.45
C GLU A 506 -4.81 -5.19 40.02
N ASN A 507 -4.54 -5.24 41.33
CA ASN A 507 -3.44 -4.51 41.96
C ASN A 507 -2.04 -5.07 41.58
N ASP A 508 -1.90 -6.39 41.46
CA ASP A 508 -0.63 -7.02 41.06
C ASP A 508 -0.29 -6.77 39.59
N GLU A 509 -1.27 -6.81 38.68
CA GLU A 509 -1.06 -6.48 37.26
C GLU A 509 -0.65 -5.03 37.06
N GLN A 510 -1.28 -4.09 37.79
CA GLN A 510 -0.90 -2.68 37.74
C GLN A 510 0.54 -2.45 38.25
N LYS A 511 0.91 -3.10 39.36
CA LYS A 511 2.29 -3.03 39.90
C LYS A 511 3.32 -3.58 38.90
N ASN A 512 3.02 -4.69 38.24
CA ASN A 512 3.87 -5.26 37.20
C ASN A 512 4.03 -4.27 36.04
N ARG A 513 2.92 -3.64 35.61
CA ARG A 513 2.94 -2.62 34.57
C ARG A 513 3.84 -1.45 34.94
N ASP A 514 3.67 -0.89 36.13
CA ASP A 514 4.45 0.26 36.61
C ASP A 514 5.96 -0.04 36.66
N THR A 515 6.31 -1.25 37.11
CA THR A 515 7.71 -1.71 37.12
C THR A 515 8.31 -1.74 35.71
N ILE A 516 7.55 -2.25 34.74
CA ILE A 516 7.99 -2.33 33.34
C ILE A 516 8.08 -0.95 32.71
N LEU A 517 7.14 -0.05 33.01
CA LEU A 517 7.21 1.35 32.59
C LEU A 517 8.50 2.01 33.07
N GLU A 518 8.87 1.84 34.34
CA GLU A 518 10.12 2.39 34.89
C GLU A 518 11.37 1.75 34.29
N ILE A 519 11.37 0.43 34.03
CA ILE A 519 12.48 -0.24 33.34
C ILE A 519 12.66 0.29 31.90
N CYS A 520 11.56 0.54 31.19
CA CYS A 520 11.56 1.00 29.81
C CYS A 520 11.72 2.52 29.67
N LYS A 521 11.57 3.30 30.74
CA LYS A 521 11.63 4.77 30.73
C LYS A 521 12.86 5.34 30.04
N PRO A 522 14.09 4.82 30.22
CA PRO A 522 15.28 5.33 29.53
C PRO A 522 15.25 5.14 27.99
N LEU A 523 14.35 4.31 27.46
CA LEU A 523 14.18 4.09 26.02
C LEU A 523 13.29 5.15 25.36
N VAL A 524 12.52 5.89 26.16
CA VAL A 524 11.57 6.89 25.67
C VAL A 524 12.29 8.23 25.55
N LEU A 525 12.69 8.57 24.32
CA LEU A 525 13.43 9.79 24.02
C LEU A 525 12.47 10.95 23.70
N ASP A 526 12.64 12.08 24.39
CA ASP A 526 11.93 13.32 24.10
C ASP A 526 12.54 14.09 22.91
N ASP A 527 11.83 15.12 22.46
CA ASP A 527 12.24 15.90 21.29
C ASP A 527 13.51 16.73 21.54
N GLU A 528 13.79 17.14 22.78
CA GLU A 528 15.01 17.88 23.12
C GLU A 528 16.25 16.98 22.98
N THR A 529 16.16 15.78 23.52
CA THR A 529 17.18 14.73 23.39
C THR A 529 17.44 14.41 21.93
N LEU A 530 16.38 14.27 21.13
CA LEU A 530 16.51 13.98 19.69
C LEU A 530 17.07 15.17 18.89
N ARG A 531 16.77 16.42 19.26
CA ARG A 531 17.43 17.60 18.67
C ARG A 531 18.92 17.63 19.01
N LYS A 532 19.31 17.27 20.24
CA LYS A 532 20.72 17.13 20.60
C LYS A 532 21.42 16.04 19.78
N VAL A 533 20.78 14.88 19.56
CA VAL A 533 21.31 13.83 18.66
C VAL A 533 21.50 14.37 17.24
N LYS A 534 20.50 15.08 16.70
CA LYS A 534 20.55 15.73 15.38
C LYS A 534 21.72 16.72 15.26
N ASP A 535 21.94 17.57 16.27
CA ASP A 535 23.01 18.57 16.26
C ASP A 535 24.41 17.94 16.35
N LEU A 536 24.55 16.90 17.18
CA LEU A 536 25.79 16.11 17.25
C LEU A 536 26.09 15.40 15.93
N PHE A 537 25.07 14.85 15.28
CA PHE A 537 25.22 14.23 13.96
C PHE A 537 25.63 15.26 12.91
N LEU A 538 25.04 16.46 12.90
CA LEU A 538 25.45 17.55 12.00
C LEU A 538 26.92 17.93 12.20
N ASN A 539 27.38 17.99 13.45
CA ASN A 539 28.79 18.28 13.75
C ASN A 539 29.70 17.18 13.20
N ASP A 540 29.34 15.91 13.39
CA ASP A 540 30.15 14.79 12.92
C ASP A 540 30.18 14.68 11.39
N ILE A 541 29.08 15.02 10.69
CA ILE A 541 29.05 15.18 9.22
C ILE A 541 30.02 16.27 8.77
N LYS A 542 30.02 17.45 9.42
CA LYS A 542 30.97 18.53 9.10
C LYS A 542 32.41 18.08 9.32
N MET A 543 32.67 17.36 10.41
CA MET A 543 34.00 16.82 10.69
C MET A 543 34.42 15.77 9.65
N GLY A 544 33.49 14.91 9.20
CA GLY A 544 33.72 13.89 8.20
C GLY A 544 34.02 14.45 6.81
N LEU A 545 33.43 15.59 6.45
CA LEU A 545 33.68 16.22 5.15
C LEU A 545 34.96 17.08 5.12
N CYS A 546 35.40 17.59 6.28
CA CYS A 546 36.60 18.43 6.36
C CYS A 546 37.88 17.57 6.44
N LYS A 547 38.84 17.84 5.55
CA LYS A 547 40.10 17.07 5.40
C LYS A 547 40.91 17.00 6.71
N ALA A 548 40.96 18.10 7.47
CA ALA A 548 41.71 18.18 8.72
C ALA A 548 41.09 17.36 9.86
N THR A 549 39.75 17.29 9.92
CA THR A 549 39.01 16.62 11.00
C THR A 549 38.54 15.22 10.64
N ASN A 550 38.54 14.83 9.36
CA ASN A 550 38.08 13.51 8.90
C ASN A 550 38.73 12.33 9.65
N PRO A 551 40.05 12.32 9.97
CA PRO A 551 40.65 11.25 10.77
C PRO A 551 39.99 11.08 12.14
N GLN A 552 39.50 12.17 12.73
CA GLN A 552 38.85 12.20 14.04
C GLN A 552 37.32 11.97 13.99
N ALA A 553 36.66 12.20 12.86
CA ALA A 553 35.22 11.97 12.70
C ALA A 553 34.84 10.50 12.85
N THR A 554 33.67 10.20 13.43
CA THR A 554 33.12 8.84 13.45
C THR A 554 32.29 8.55 12.20
N VAL A 555 31.46 9.49 11.78
CA VAL A 555 30.75 9.49 10.50
C VAL A 555 31.72 9.98 9.43
N LYS A 556 32.19 9.06 8.59
CA LYS A 556 33.32 9.32 7.68
C LYS A 556 32.96 10.12 6.44
N CYS A 557 31.68 10.14 6.04
CA CYS A 557 31.24 10.85 4.83
C CYS A 557 32.08 10.47 3.59
N TRP A 558 32.16 9.17 3.29
CA TRP A 558 32.95 8.68 2.18
C TRP A 558 32.45 9.24 0.85
N VAL A 559 33.41 9.71 0.06
CA VAL A 559 33.22 10.19 -1.31
C VAL A 559 32.86 9.01 -2.20
N THR A 560 31.74 9.10 -2.92
CA THR A 560 31.28 7.99 -3.80
C THR A 560 31.69 8.16 -5.26
N TYR A 561 32.16 9.36 -5.64
CA TYR A 561 32.39 9.77 -7.03
C TYR A 561 31.14 9.77 -7.93
N VAL A 562 29.94 9.54 -7.38
CA VAL A 562 28.67 9.66 -8.11
C VAL A 562 28.18 11.10 -8.02
N GLN A 563 28.42 11.88 -9.08
CA GLN A 563 28.14 13.32 -9.08
C GLN A 563 26.75 13.70 -9.62
N SER A 564 26.18 12.85 -10.48
CA SER A 564 24.91 13.12 -11.18
C SER A 564 23.84 12.08 -10.87
N LEU A 565 22.61 12.56 -10.67
CA LEU A 565 21.41 11.73 -10.61
C LEU A 565 20.97 11.29 -12.02
N PRO A 566 20.19 10.21 -12.14
CA PRO A 566 19.57 9.83 -13.41
C PRO A 566 18.61 10.91 -13.92
N THR A 567 18.50 11.06 -15.23
CA THR A 567 17.60 12.03 -15.87
C THR A 567 16.37 11.39 -16.51
N GLY A 568 16.33 10.06 -16.59
CA GLY A 568 15.30 9.31 -17.33
C GLY A 568 15.57 9.23 -18.83
N CYS A 569 16.67 9.81 -19.32
CA CYS A 569 17.05 9.75 -20.74
C CYS A 569 18.08 8.65 -21.02
N GLU A 570 18.48 7.89 -20.00
CA GLU A 570 19.39 6.77 -20.14
C GLU A 570 18.75 5.64 -20.96
N THR A 571 19.48 5.08 -21.91
CA THR A 571 19.05 3.96 -22.76
C THR A 571 20.15 2.91 -22.85
N GLY A 572 19.76 1.65 -23.10
CA GLY A 572 20.69 0.53 -23.27
C GLY A 572 20.57 -0.57 -22.20
N LYS A 573 21.42 -1.59 -22.30
CA LYS A 573 21.48 -2.72 -21.36
C LYS A 573 22.57 -2.51 -20.33
N PHE A 574 22.23 -2.63 -19.06
CA PHE A 574 23.15 -2.43 -17.94
C PHE A 574 23.03 -3.58 -16.95
N LEU A 575 24.15 -4.23 -16.67
CA LEU A 575 24.23 -5.23 -15.62
C LEU A 575 24.36 -4.55 -14.25
N ALA A 576 23.92 -5.26 -13.22
CA ALA A 576 24.32 -4.97 -11.86
C ALA A 576 24.61 -6.24 -11.07
N LEU A 577 25.58 -6.12 -10.19
CA LEU A 577 25.91 -7.08 -9.16
C LEU A 577 25.60 -6.46 -7.80
N ASP A 578 24.79 -7.13 -6.99
CA ASP A 578 24.37 -6.65 -5.66
C ASP A 578 24.79 -7.65 -4.58
N LEU A 579 25.89 -7.33 -3.90
CA LEU A 579 26.52 -8.14 -2.87
C LEU A 579 26.48 -7.42 -1.52
N GLY A 580 25.71 -7.96 -0.59
CA GLY A 580 25.59 -7.38 0.76
C GLY A 580 25.17 -8.33 1.88
N GLY A 581 25.05 -9.64 1.60
CA GLY A 581 24.67 -10.67 2.55
C GLY A 581 25.04 -12.07 2.05
N THR A 582 24.48 -13.12 2.66
CA THR A 582 24.76 -14.53 2.29
C THR A 582 24.14 -14.97 0.96
N ASN A 583 23.35 -14.09 0.33
CA ASN A 583 22.93 -14.19 -1.06
C ASN A 583 23.31 -12.90 -1.78
N PHE A 584 23.64 -13.00 -3.05
CA PHE A 584 23.83 -11.85 -3.93
C PHE A 584 22.92 -11.97 -5.16
N ARG A 585 22.72 -10.84 -5.82
CA ARG A 585 21.85 -10.77 -7.01
C ARG A 585 22.67 -10.32 -8.21
N VAL A 586 22.38 -10.92 -9.36
CA VAL A 586 22.82 -10.41 -10.66
C VAL A 586 21.56 -10.01 -11.42
N LEU A 587 21.58 -8.84 -12.05
CA LEU A 587 20.44 -8.34 -12.81
C LEU A 587 20.87 -7.57 -14.04
N CYS A 588 20.02 -7.54 -15.05
CA CYS A 588 20.17 -6.77 -16.27
C CYS A 588 18.97 -5.86 -16.42
N ILE A 589 19.21 -4.57 -16.59
CA ILE A 589 18.16 -3.60 -16.91
C ILE A 589 18.33 -3.18 -18.36
N HIS A 590 17.25 -3.32 -19.12
CA HIS A 590 17.13 -2.75 -20.46
C HIS A 590 16.31 -1.46 -20.36
N LEU A 591 16.96 -0.31 -20.55
CA LEU A 591 16.33 1.00 -20.53
C LEU A 591 15.92 1.41 -21.95
N GLU A 592 14.62 1.63 -22.16
CA GLU A 592 14.01 2.01 -23.45
C GLU A 592 13.40 3.44 -23.39
N GLY A 593 14.01 4.34 -22.59
CA GLY A 593 13.57 5.74 -22.43
C GLY A 593 12.96 6.05 -21.05
N GLN A 594 12.11 7.09 -20.99
CA GLN A 594 11.71 7.76 -19.73
C GLN A 594 10.83 6.93 -18.78
N THR A 595 10.07 5.95 -19.27
CA THR A 595 9.12 5.21 -18.42
C THR A 595 9.13 3.70 -18.63
N ASN A 596 9.78 3.20 -19.70
CA ASN A 596 9.78 1.80 -20.07
C ASN A 596 11.16 1.17 -19.81
N PHE A 597 11.18 0.12 -18.99
CA PHE A 597 12.35 -0.73 -18.82
C PHE A 597 11.94 -2.19 -18.70
N ARG A 598 12.85 -3.09 -19.07
CA ARG A 598 12.77 -4.52 -18.74
C ARG A 598 13.87 -4.85 -17.73
N MET A 599 13.59 -5.77 -16.83
CA MET A 599 14.56 -6.20 -15.84
C MET A 599 14.52 -7.72 -15.69
N ASP A 600 15.67 -8.34 -15.90
CA ASP A 600 15.93 -9.74 -15.63
C ASP A 600 16.84 -9.83 -14.40
N PHE A 601 16.64 -10.82 -13.53
CA PHE A 601 17.53 -11.03 -12.39
C PHE A 601 17.58 -12.49 -11.93
N GLU A 602 18.70 -12.87 -11.33
CA GLU A 602 18.88 -14.12 -10.60
C GLU A 602 19.48 -13.86 -9.22
N VAL A 603 19.15 -14.72 -8.26
CA VAL A 603 19.68 -14.69 -6.90
C VAL A 603 20.57 -15.91 -6.71
N TYR A 604 21.78 -15.69 -6.20
CA TYR A 604 22.77 -16.72 -5.96
C TYR A 604 23.12 -16.79 -4.48
N ALA A 605 23.08 -18.00 -3.93
CA ALA A 605 23.56 -18.27 -2.58
C ALA A 605 25.09 -18.27 -2.57
N ILE A 606 25.68 -17.78 -1.48
CA ILE A 606 27.11 -17.90 -1.20
C ILE A 606 27.27 -19.06 -0.22
N PRO A 607 27.94 -20.16 -0.61
CA PRO A 607 28.24 -21.25 0.32
C PRO A 607 28.94 -20.74 1.57
N GLU A 608 28.54 -21.22 2.76
CA GLU A 608 29.09 -20.73 4.05
C GLU A 608 30.61 -20.77 4.12
N LYS A 609 31.22 -21.81 3.53
CA LYS A 609 32.68 -21.95 3.44
C LYS A 609 33.37 -20.79 2.70
N LEU A 610 32.67 -20.10 1.79
CA LEU A 610 33.21 -18.96 1.05
C LEU A 610 33.10 -17.65 1.82
N LEU A 611 32.20 -17.55 2.81
CA LEU A 611 32.06 -16.35 3.65
C LEU A 611 33.29 -16.10 4.51
N VAL A 612 34.04 -17.16 4.84
CA VAL A 612 35.26 -17.12 5.66
C VAL A 612 36.46 -17.75 4.95
N GLY A 613 36.28 -18.18 3.70
CA GLY A 613 37.32 -18.76 2.86
C GLY A 613 38.16 -17.69 2.15
N PRO A 614 39.20 -18.08 1.39
CA PRO A 614 40.05 -17.15 0.64
C PRO A 614 39.23 -16.20 -0.25
N GLY A 615 39.60 -14.93 -0.29
CA GLY A 615 38.92 -13.93 -1.11
C GLY A 615 38.85 -14.32 -2.59
N ARG A 616 39.91 -14.94 -3.11
CA ARG A 616 39.95 -15.45 -4.49
C ARG A 616 38.76 -16.35 -4.81
N ASP A 617 38.45 -17.30 -3.92
CA ASP A 617 37.39 -18.29 -4.13
C ASP A 617 36.00 -17.63 -4.11
N LEU A 618 35.82 -16.58 -3.29
CA LEU A 618 34.59 -15.79 -3.30
C LEU A 618 34.39 -15.07 -4.64
N PHE A 619 35.42 -14.39 -5.15
CA PHE A 619 35.32 -13.67 -6.42
C PHE A 619 35.21 -14.61 -7.63
N ASP A 620 35.86 -15.78 -7.60
CA ASP A 620 35.71 -16.82 -8.63
C ASP A 620 34.26 -17.35 -8.67
N HIS A 621 33.63 -17.59 -7.52
CA HIS A 621 32.20 -17.97 -7.44
C HIS A 621 31.27 -16.88 -7.98
N ILE A 622 31.56 -15.60 -7.68
CA ILE A 622 30.80 -14.46 -8.22
C ILE A 622 30.93 -14.40 -9.75
N ALA A 623 32.15 -14.54 -10.28
CA ALA A 623 32.41 -14.54 -11.72
C ALA A 623 31.70 -15.70 -12.43
N GLU A 624 31.63 -16.89 -11.81
CA GLU A 624 30.88 -18.03 -12.34
C GLU A 624 29.38 -17.76 -12.43
N CYS A 625 28.78 -17.19 -11.38
CA CYS A 625 27.37 -16.84 -11.39
C CYS A 625 27.06 -15.73 -12.41
N LEU A 626 27.92 -14.72 -12.52
CA LEU A 626 27.83 -13.68 -13.56
C LEU A 626 27.84 -14.29 -14.96
N ALA A 627 28.77 -15.20 -15.24
CA ALA A 627 28.88 -15.86 -16.54
C ALA A 627 27.62 -16.67 -16.88
N LYS A 628 27.08 -17.42 -15.91
CA LYS A 628 25.83 -18.17 -16.08
C LYS A 628 24.66 -17.24 -16.43
N PHE A 629 24.53 -16.13 -15.72
CA PHE A 629 23.47 -15.15 -15.97
C PHE A 629 23.60 -14.49 -17.35
N VAL A 630 24.79 -14.01 -17.70
CA VAL A 630 25.05 -13.34 -19.00
C VAL A 630 24.76 -14.27 -20.18
N LYS A 631 25.13 -15.56 -20.09
CA LYS A 631 24.79 -16.55 -21.12
C LYS A 631 23.29 -16.78 -21.26
N THR A 632 22.54 -16.71 -20.16
CA THR A 632 21.07 -16.84 -20.15
C THR A 632 20.38 -15.65 -20.83
N LEU A 633 20.99 -14.47 -20.81
CA LEU A 633 20.49 -13.28 -21.52
C LEU A 633 20.68 -13.35 -23.04
N GLY A 634 21.43 -14.33 -23.55
CA GLY A 634 21.75 -14.44 -24.99
C GLY A 634 22.64 -13.30 -25.50
N ALA A 635 23.50 -12.74 -24.64
CA ALA A 635 24.49 -11.74 -25.06
C ALA A 635 25.49 -12.34 -26.06
N GLN A 636 25.88 -11.56 -27.07
CA GLN A 636 26.89 -11.99 -28.05
C GLN A 636 28.26 -12.14 -27.36
N GLU A 637 29.12 -13.05 -27.85
CA GLU A 637 30.46 -13.27 -27.25
C GLU A 637 31.34 -12.00 -27.22
N ASP A 638 31.11 -11.07 -28.15
CA ASP A 638 31.83 -9.79 -28.25
C ASP A 638 31.13 -8.60 -27.57
N GLU A 639 29.91 -8.77 -27.04
CA GLU A 639 29.14 -7.69 -26.40
C GLU A 639 29.72 -7.39 -25.00
N VAL A 640 30.28 -6.20 -24.82
CA VAL A 640 30.74 -5.72 -23.50
C VAL A 640 29.58 -5.10 -22.75
N LEU A 641 29.06 -5.80 -21.74
CA LEU A 641 27.96 -5.28 -20.92
C LEU A 641 28.47 -4.39 -19.79
N PRO A 642 28.07 -3.09 -19.73
CA PRO A 642 28.43 -2.20 -18.64
C PRO A 642 27.74 -2.64 -17.34
N MET A 643 28.50 -2.72 -16.24
CA MET A 643 28.01 -3.22 -14.97
C MET A 643 28.29 -2.27 -13.80
N GLY A 644 27.25 -2.02 -13.00
CA GLY A 644 27.39 -1.42 -11.68
C GLY A 644 27.57 -2.50 -10.60
N PHE A 645 28.51 -2.30 -9.68
CA PHE A 645 28.77 -3.23 -8.60
C PHE A 645 28.32 -2.60 -7.26
N THR A 646 27.14 -2.97 -6.77
CA THR A 646 26.79 -2.71 -5.37
C THR A 646 27.56 -3.66 -4.47
N PHE A 647 28.42 -3.09 -3.63
CA PHE A 647 29.20 -3.80 -2.64
C PHE A 647 28.95 -3.16 -1.27
N SER A 648 28.03 -3.76 -0.50
CA SER A 648 27.47 -3.19 0.73
C SER A 648 28.37 -3.39 1.96
N PHE A 649 29.64 -3.02 1.83
CA PHE A 649 30.63 -3.03 2.90
C PHE A 649 31.34 -1.67 2.96
N PRO A 650 31.98 -1.32 4.09
CA PRO A 650 32.76 -0.11 4.20
C PRO A 650 33.87 -0.06 3.14
N LEU A 651 33.75 0.89 2.21
CA LEU A 651 34.68 1.10 1.10
C LEU A 651 35.33 2.47 1.20
N LYS A 652 36.65 2.50 1.00
CA LYS A 652 37.38 3.73 0.71
C LYS A 652 37.53 3.84 -0.80
N GLN A 653 36.71 4.67 -1.42
CA GLN A 653 36.79 4.91 -2.86
C GLN A 653 37.85 5.96 -3.18
N THR A 654 38.61 5.72 -4.25
CA THR A 654 39.52 6.71 -4.85
C THR A 654 39.17 7.01 -6.31
N GLY A 655 38.04 6.45 -6.77
CA GLY A 655 37.42 6.72 -8.06
C GLY A 655 36.11 5.96 -8.19
N LEU A 656 35.37 6.20 -9.28
CA LEU A 656 34.09 5.52 -9.54
C LEU A 656 34.25 4.00 -9.71
N ILE A 657 35.42 3.53 -10.16
CA ILE A 657 35.75 2.12 -10.42
C ILE A 657 36.92 1.61 -9.56
N LYS A 658 37.14 2.22 -8.39
CA LYS A 658 38.24 1.85 -7.50
C LYS A 658 37.80 1.99 -6.03
N GLY A 659 37.72 0.87 -5.33
CA GLY A 659 37.20 0.82 -3.96
C GLY A 659 37.95 -0.18 -3.11
N GLU A 660 38.72 0.31 -2.14
CA GLU A 660 39.43 -0.52 -1.17
C GLU A 660 38.49 -0.94 -0.04
N LEU A 661 38.39 -2.25 0.23
CA LEU A 661 37.63 -2.75 1.38
C LEU A 661 38.33 -2.32 2.68
N VAL A 662 37.61 -1.59 3.55
CA VAL A 662 38.15 -1.13 4.84
C VAL A 662 38.08 -2.23 5.89
N ALA A 663 36.94 -2.89 6.01
CA ALA A 663 36.73 -3.98 6.95
C ALA A 663 35.52 -4.83 6.53
N TRP A 664 35.58 -6.13 6.76
CA TRP A 664 34.43 -7.00 6.60
C TRP A 664 33.39 -6.76 7.70
N THR A 665 32.12 -6.95 7.34
CA THR A 665 30.97 -6.91 8.24
C THR A 665 30.01 -8.06 7.89
N LYS A 666 28.88 -8.17 8.59
CA LYS A 666 27.76 -9.06 8.21
C LYS A 666 28.13 -10.56 8.05
N GLY A 667 29.12 -11.02 8.83
CA GLY A 667 29.55 -12.43 8.84
C GLY A 667 30.58 -12.81 7.77
N PHE A 668 31.02 -11.88 6.93
CA PHE A 668 32.15 -12.10 6.02
C PHE A 668 33.47 -11.97 6.78
N ASN A 669 34.45 -12.78 6.40
CA ASN A 669 35.83 -12.66 6.85
C ASN A 669 36.78 -13.34 5.86
N CYS A 670 36.70 -12.97 4.58
CA CYS A 670 37.51 -13.59 3.54
C CYS A 670 38.95 -13.05 3.57
N PRO A 671 39.98 -13.87 3.84
CA PRO A 671 41.37 -13.43 3.84
C PRO A 671 41.81 -12.92 2.46
N GLY A 672 42.64 -11.88 2.44
CA GLY A 672 43.20 -11.31 1.20
C GLY A 672 42.32 -10.28 0.49
N VAL A 673 41.20 -9.84 1.09
CA VAL A 673 40.31 -8.80 0.51
C VAL A 673 40.43 -7.45 1.20
N VAL A 674 40.58 -7.42 2.53
CA VAL A 674 40.73 -6.16 3.28
C VAL A 674 41.98 -5.41 2.81
N GLY A 675 41.84 -4.13 2.48
CA GLY A 675 42.89 -3.28 1.92
C GLY A 675 43.14 -3.46 0.42
N ARG A 676 42.42 -4.36 -0.27
CA ARG A 676 42.49 -4.55 -1.73
C ARG A 676 41.33 -3.84 -2.43
N ASP A 677 41.56 -3.46 -3.68
CA ASP A 677 40.50 -2.96 -4.56
C ASP A 677 39.58 -4.12 -5.00
N VAL A 678 38.33 -4.08 -4.57
CA VAL A 678 37.38 -5.16 -4.86
C VAL A 678 36.94 -5.17 -6.33
N VAL A 679 37.10 -4.05 -7.05
CA VAL A 679 36.89 -4.00 -8.50
C VAL A 679 38.00 -4.76 -9.22
N GLU A 680 39.25 -4.58 -8.79
CA GLU A 680 40.40 -5.33 -9.30
C GLU A 680 40.23 -6.83 -9.05
N LEU A 681 39.86 -7.23 -7.83
CA LEU A 681 39.63 -8.65 -7.50
C LEU A 681 38.54 -9.29 -8.37
N LEU A 682 37.46 -8.56 -8.67
CA LEU A 682 36.41 -9.04 -9.57
C LEU A 682 36.90 -9.10 -11.02
N ARG A 683 37.69 -8.13 -11.49
CA ARG A 683 38.31 -8.18 -12.83
C ARG A 683 39.22 -9.39 -12.98
N GLU A 684 40.11 -9.61 -12.01
CA GLU A 684 41.00 -10.78 -12.02
C GLU A 684 40.22 -12.10 -12.09
N ALA A 685 39.06 -12.19 -11.42
CA ALA A 685 38.19 -13.38 -11.47
C ALA A 685 37.50 -13.55 -12.83
N LEU A 686 37.03 -12.45 -13.43
CA LEU A 686 36.46 -12.46 -14.78
C LEU A 686 37.52 -12.82 -15.84
N ASP A 687 38.73 -12.30 -15.71
CA ASP A 687 39.86 -12.58 -16.61
C ASP A 687 40.31 -14.04 -16.51
N ARG A 688 40.37 -14.61 -15.29
CA ARG A 688 40.63 -16.04 -15.08
C ARG A 688 39.61 -16.93 -15.77
N ARG A 689 38.34 -16.49 -15.90
CA ARG A 689 37.30 -17.21 -16.63
C ARG A 689 37.43 -17.06 -18.14
N GLY A 690 37.55 -15.82 -18.63
CA GLY A 690 37.77 -15.50 -20.04
C GLY A 690 36.58 -15.77 -21.00
N ASP A 691 35.41 -16.19 -20.51
CA ASP A 691 34.27 -16.61 -21.35
C ASP A 691 33.09 -15.64 -21.39
N ILE A 692 33.23 -14.45 -20.78
CA ILE A 692 32.28 -13.33 -20.85
C ILE A 692 33.01 -11.98 -20.84
N LYS A 693 32.42 -10.95 -21.46
CA LYS A 693 32.95 -9.58 -21.47
C LYS A 693 32.07 -8.64 -20.64
N VAL A 694 32.52 -8.31 -19.43
CA VAL A 694 31.79 -7.41 -18.52
C VAL A 694 32.64 -6.18 -18.19
N GLY A 695 32.10 -4.99 -18.47
CA GLY A 695 32.76 -3.72 -18.19
C GLY A 695 32.30 -3.14 -16.86
N ILE A 696 33.08 -3.27 -15.79
CA ILE A 696 32.75 -2.65 -14.50
C ILE A 696 32.87 -1.11 -14.63
N THR A 697 31.74 -0.41 -14.56
CA THR A 697 31.65 1.05 -14.76
C THR A 697 31.49 1.83 -13.47
N ALA A 698 31.01 1.20 -12.40
CA ALA A 698 30.91 1.83 -11.09
C ALA A 698 30.92 0.80 -9.95
N ILE A 699 31.45 1.21 -8.80
CA ILE A 699 31.24 0.56 -7.51
C ILE A 699 30.49 1.51 -6.57
N LEU A 700 29.55 0.98 -5.79
CA LEU A 700 28.67 1.77 -4.93
C LEU A 700 28.20 0.98 -3.70
N ASN A 701 27.75 1.71 -2.68
CA ASN A 701 27.07 1.15 -1.51
C ASN A 701 25.57 0.94 -1.78
N ASP A 702 24.89 0.10 -1.00
CA ASP A 702 23.44 -0.14 -1.15
C ASP A 702 22.59 1.11 -0.92
N THR A 703 23.01 1.99 -0.01
CA THR A 703 22.38 3.30 0.20
C THR A 703 22.39 4.14 -1.08
N THR A 704 23.55 4.24 -1.75
CA THR A 704 23.70 4.95 -3.03
C THR A 704 22.84 4.32 -4.12
N GLY A 705 22.79 2.99 -4.19
CA GLY A 705 21.91 2.29 -5.15
C GLY A 705 20.44 2.60 -4.87
N THR A 706 20.03 2.58 -3.60
CA THR A 706 18.66 2.92 -3.17
C THR A 706 18.30 4.35 -3.56
N LEU A 707 19.19 5.31 -3.32
CA LEU A 707 19.02 6.70 -3.75
C LEU A 707 18.82 6.77 -5.27
N MET A 708 19.72 6.16 -6.04
CA MET A 708 19.70 6.24 -7.51
C MET A 708 18.46 5.57 -8.12
N SER A 709 18.02 4.44 -7.56
CA SER A 709 16.78 3.76 -7.95
C SER A 709 15.56 4.65 -7.75
N CYS A 710 15.47 5.32 -6.59
CA CYS A 710 14.36 6.24 -6.31
C CYS A 710 14.46 7.55 -7.08
N ALA A 711 15.68 8.09 -7.29
CA ALA A 711 15.92 9.31 -8.05
C ALA A 711 15.50 9.20 -9.52
N TRP A 712 15.60 8.00 -10.11
CA TRP A 712 15.12 7.76 -11.46
C TRP A 712 13.59 7.90 -11.57
N LYS A 713 12.84 7.51 -10.53
CA LYS A 713 11.38 7.68 -10.48
C LYS A 713 10.97 9.09 -10.02
N ASN A 714 11.73 9.70 -9.11
CA ASN A 714 11.45 11.03 -8.58
C ASN A 714 12.74 11.84 -8.44
N PRO A 715 12.96 12.89 -9.25
CA PRO A 715 14.20 13.67 -9.25
C PRO A 715 14.46 14.45 -7.96
N ASN A 716 13.45 14.56 -7.07
CA ASN A 716 13.63 15.14 -5.74
C ASN A 716 14.22 14.15 -4.71
N CYS A 717 14.45 12.89 -5.10
CA CYS A 717 15.10 11.90 -4.22
C CYS A 717 16.59 12.20 -4.08
N LYS A 718 16.96 12.69 -2.90
CA LYS A 718 18.33 13.17 -2.60
C LYS A 718 18.94 12.52 -1.36
N ILE A 719 18.23 11.59 -0.73
CA ILE A 719 18.70 10.78 0.40
C ILE A 719 18.39 9.31 0.09
N GLY A 720 19.35 8.42 0.31
CA GLY A 720 19.16 6.97 0.32
C GLY A 720 19.35 6.44 1.73
N LEU A 721 18.44 5.58 2.19
CA LEU A 721 18.41 5.06 3.55
C LEU A 721 18.24 3.54 3.54
N ILE A 722 19.06 2.85 4.34
CA ILE A 722 18.88 1.44 4.67
C ILE A 722 18.55 1.31 6.16
N VAL A 723 17.44 0.65 6.48
CA VAL A 723 17.10 0.17 7.83
C VAL A 723 16.70 -1.31 7.77
N GLY A 724 17.69 -2.18 7.78
CA GLY A 724 17.53 -3.64 7.64
C GLY A 724 18.34 -4.36 8.70
N THR A 725 19.12 -5.38 8.31
CA THR A 725 20.07 -6.05 9.21
C THR A 725 21.06 -5.05 9.82
N GLY A 726 21.62 -4.17 8.97
CA GLY A 726 22.37 -2.98 9.37
C GLY A 726 21.57 -1.70 9.09
N SER A 727 22.19 -0.55 9.33
CA SER A 727 21.64 0.73 8.91
C SER A 727 22.70 1.69 8.43
N ASN A 728 22.44 2.31 7.28
CA ASN A 728 23.28 3.34 6.70
C ASN A 728 22.44 4.37 5.94
N ALA A 729 23.00 5.53 5.65
CA ALA A 729 22.42 6.50 4.73
C ALA A 729 23.48 7.15 3.84
N CYS A 730 23.03 7.61 2.69
CA CYS A 730 23.77 8.51 1.82
C CYS A 730 22.88 9.69 1.43
N TYR A 731 23.50 10.79 1.00
CA TYR A 731 22.77 11.97 0.57
C TYR A 731 23.55 12.76 -0.48
N LEU A 732 22.84 13.62 -1.22
CA LEU A 732 23.44 14.53 -2.20
C LEU A 732 24.02 15.77 -1.49
N GLU A 733 25.33 15.96 -1.57
CA GLU A 733 26.06 17.08 -0.98
C GLU A 733 26.61 18.03 -2.06
N GLN A 734 26.81 19.30 -1.70
CA GLN A 734 27.49 20.27 -2.56
C GLN A 734 29.00 20.08 -2.50
N ILE A 735 29.68 19.98 -3.66
CA ILE A 735 31.14 19.73 -3.73
C ILE A 735 31.95 20.76 -2.95
N LYS A 736 31.51 22.03 -2.92
CA LYS A 736 32.15 23.10 -2.13
C LYS A 736 32.23 22.82 -0.62
N ASN A 737 31.46 21.86 -0.12
CA ASN A 737 31.45 21.46 1.29
C ASN A 737 32.32 20.21 1.56
N ILE A 738 32.99 19.66 0.56
CA ILE A 738 33.68 18.36 0.60
C ILE A 738 35.19 18.58 0.45
N ASP A 739 35.86 19.05 1.51
CA ASP A 739 37.31 19.32 1.49
C ASP A 739 38.15 18.04 1.26
N THR A 740 37.56 16.86 1.47
CA THR A 740 38.18 15.55 1.23
C THR A 740 38.21 15.16 -0.26
N PHE A 741 37.58 15.95 -1.13
CA PHE A 741 37.55 15.75 -2.58
C PHE A 741 38.15 16.95 -3.30
N GLU A 742 39.17 16.70 -4.12
CA GLU A 742 39.78 17.72 -4.98
C GLU A 742 39.16 17.57 -6.39
N PRO A 743 38.25 18.47 -6.80
CA PRO A 743 37.63 18.39 -8.13
C PRO A 743 38.66 18.75 -9.21
N GLU A 744 38.56 18.08 -10.36
CA GLU A 744 39.30 18.47 -11.56
C GLU A 744 39.01 19.93 -11.94
N PRO A 745 39.97 20.69 -12.51
CA PRO A 745 39.80 22.11 -12.86
C PRO A 745 38.57 22.39 -13.74
N ASN A 746 38.15 21.41 -14.54
CA ASN A 746 37.02 21.50 -15.45
C ASN A 746 35.73 20.86 -14.93
N ASN A 747 35.67 20.47 -13.65
CA ASN A 747 34.46 19.86 -13.08
C ASN A 747 33.30 20.87 -13.04
N ARG A 748 32.23 20.57 -13.79
CA ARG A 748 31.04 21.43 -13.90
C ARG A 748 29.87 20.96 -13.05
N VAL A 749 29.94 19.77 -12.44
CA VAL A 749 28.84 19.21 -11.65
C VAL A 749 29.03 19.68 -10.20
N PRO A 750 28.08 20.43 -9.61
CA PRO A 750 28.28 21.05 -8.30
C PRO A 750 28.00 20.09 -7.13
N THR A 751 27.58 18.86 -7.39
CA THR A 751 27.07 17.94 -6.37
C THR A 751 27.76 16.58 -6.42
N MET A 752 27.72 15.87 -5.29
CA MET A 752 28.20 14.50 -5.17
C MET A 752 27.42 13.74 -4.09
N ILE A 753 27.11 12.47 -4.34
CA ILE A 753 26.54 11.61 -3.32
C ILE A 753 27.63 11.27 -2.29
N ILE A 754 27.32 11.45 -1.02
CA ILE A 754 28.18 11.10 0.11
C ILE A 754 27.58 9.90 0.82
N ASN A 755 28.38 8.85 1.00
CA ASN A 755 28.03 7.73 1.87
C ASN A 755 28.43 8.08 3.30
N CYS A 756 27.46 8.24 4.21
CA CYS A 756 27.75 8.66 5.57
C CYS A 756 28.53 7.59 6.36
N GLU A 757 28.24 6.31 6.12
CA GLU A 757 28.60 5.20 7.03
C GLU A 757 28.19 5.54 8.47
N TRP A 758 26.94 5.96 8.64
CA TRP A 758 26.48 6.57 9.89
C TRP A 758 26.36 5.59 11.06
N GLY A 759 26.57 4.30 10.83
CA GLY A 759 26.45 3.27 11.85
C GLY A 759 27.47 3.47 12.98
N ALA A 760 28.63 4.04 12.66
CA ALA A 760 29.71 4.38 13.58
C ALA A 760 29.44 5.65 14.42
N PHE A 761 28.34 6.38 14.16
CA PHE A 761 28.00 7.56 14.94
C PHE A 761 27.91 7.18 16.44
N GLY A 762 28.59 7.91 17.31
CA GLY A 762 28.64 7.59 18.73
C GLY A 762 29.77 6.67 19.18
N ASP A 763 30.59 6.12 18.27
CA ASP A 763 31.73 5.25 18.61
C ASP A 763 32.74 5.91 19.59
N LYS A 764 32.80 7.25 19.59
CA LYS A 764 33.64 8.05 20.51
C LYS A 764 32.90 8.58 21.74
N GLY A 765 31.73 8.03 22.06
CA GLY A 765 30.97 8.34 23.27
C GLY A 765 30.06 9.57 23.18
N CYS A 766 29.94 10.23 22.03
CA CYS A 766 29.04 11.39 21.90
C CYS A 766 27.55 11.04 22.08
N LEU A 767 27.18 9.75 21.95
CA LEU A 767 25.83 9.24 22.20
C LEU A 767 25.65 8.54 23.55
N GLU A 768 26.62 8.65 24.47
CA GLU A 768 26.55 7.92 25.75
C GLU A 768 25.31 8.28 26.58
N PHE A 769 24.80 9.52 26.43
CA PHE A 769 23.60 10.01 27.12
C PHE A 769 22.28 9.36 26.64
N VAL A 770 22.25 8.70 25.49
CA VAL A 770 21.09 7.93 25.00
C VAL A 770 21.28 6.41 25.11
N ARG A 771 22.48 5.95 25.52
CA ARG A 771 22.77 4.53 25.68
C ARG A 771 22.27 4.00 27.02
N THR A 772 21.46 2.94 26.95
CA THR A 772 21.03 2.18 28.11
C THR A 772 22.04 1.11 28.50
N LYS A 773 21.86 0.48 29.67
CA LYS A 773 22.66 -0.68 30.08
C LYS A 773 22.57 -1.85 29.09
N TYR A 774 21.44 -1.99 28.39
CA TYR A 774 21.22 -3.04 27.39
C TYR A 774 22.06 -2.79 26.13
N ASP A 775 22.15 -1.53 25.69
CA ASP A 775 22.99 -1.14 24.55
C ASP A 775 24.49 -1.37 24.85
N ARG A 776 24.91 -1.15 26.11
CA ARG A 776 26.28 -1.46 26.55
C ARG A 776 26.54 -2.97 26.55
N GLN A 777 25.61 -3.76 27.08
CA GLN A 777 25.76 -5.21 27.12
C GLN A 777 25.83 -5.85 25.72
N ILE A 778 25.02 -5.38 24.76
CA ILE A 778 25.13 -5.81 23.37
C ILE A 778 26.49 -5.44 22.80
N ASP A 779 26.92 -4.19 22.97
CA ASP A 779 28.21 -3.73 22.45
C ASP A 779 29.41 -4.52 23.03
N GLU A 780 29.37 -4.90 24.30
CA GLU A 780 30.42 -5.69 24.96
C GLU A 780 30.49 -7.15 24.49
N THR A 781 29.38 -7.69 23.97
CA THR A 781 29.27 -9.10 23.58
C THR A 781 29.40 -9.33 22.07
N THR A 782 29.27 -8.28 21.25
CA THR A 782 29.49 -8.40 19.80
C THR A 782 30.98 -8.38 19.44
N HIS A 783 31.33 -8.97 18.29
CA HIS A 783 32.71 -9.05 17.81
C HIS A 783 33.35 -7.68 17.52
N ASN A 784 32.54 -6.64 17.29
CA ASN A 784 32.94 -5.28 16.97
C ASN A 784 32.70 -4.33 18.17
N ARG A 785 33.22 -4.69 19.35
CA ARG A 785 33.08 -3.89 20.58
C ARG A 785 33.57 -2.46 20.39
N GLY A 786 32.80 -1.49 20.89
CA GLY A 786 33.09 -0.05 20.80
C GLY A 786 32.94 0.52 19.39
N ARG A 787 32.34 -0.23 18.46
CA ARG A 787 32.12 0.16 17.07
C ARG A 787 30.66 0.01 16.69
N GLN A 788 30.23 0.74 15.66
CA GLN A 788 28.88 0.71 15.13
C GLN A 788 27.82 1.03 16.20
N ILE A 789 28.12 1.95 17.11
CA ILE A 789 27.28 2.24 18.28
C ILE A 789 25.87 2.67 17.89
N PHE A 790 25.72 3.54 16.89
CA PHE A 790 24.41 3.98 16.42
C PHE A 790 23.62 2.83 15.77
N GLU A 791 24.27 2.04 14.92
CA GLU A 791 23.65 0.88 14.27
C GLU A 791 23.12 -0.13 15.30
N LYS A 792 23.89 -0.41 16.36
CA LYS A 792 23.51 -1.34 17.44
C LYS A 792 22.24 -0.94 18.19
N MET A 793 21.89 0.34 18.21
CA MET A 793 20.69 0.82 18.90
C MET A 793 19.41 0.69 18.08
N LEU A 794 19.50 0.46 16.76
CA LEU A 794 18.37 0.62 15.84
C LEU A 794 18.24 -0.43 14.71
N SER A 795 19.30 -1.17 14.38
CA SER A 795 19.23 -2.09 13.23
C SER A 795 18.67 -3.46 13.61
N GLY A 796 18.10 -4.14 12.62
CA GLY A 796 17.40 -5.41 12.80
C GLY A 796 18.27 -6.58 13.24
N MET A 797 19.60 -6.45 13.24
CA MET A 797 20.50 -7.41 13.87
C MET A 797 20.41 -7.38 15.41
N TYR A 798 20.08 -6.22 16.00
CA TYR A 798 20.21 -5.99 17.45
C TYR A 798 18.88 -5.72 18.17
N LEU A 799 17.84 -5.27 17.46
CA LEU A 799 16.53 -4.95 18.08
C LEU A 799 15.94 -6.10 18.89
N GLY A 800 16.01 -7.33 18.36
CA GLY A 800 15.52 -8.51 19.05
C GLY A 800 16.26 -8.79 20.37
N GLU A 801 17.58 -8.65 20.36
CA GLU A 801 18.42 -8.86 21.55
C GLU A 801 18.17 -7.79 22.62
N LEU A 802 17.93 -6.53 22.22
CA LEU A 802 17.51 -5.47 23.13
C LEU A 802 16.22 -5.84 23.87
N VAL A 803 15.21 -6.33 23.14
CA VAL A 803 13.95 -6.79 23.73
C VAL A 803 14.20 -7.95 24.70
N ARG A 804 15.01 -8.94 24.32
CA ARG A 804 15.34 -10.09 25.17
C ARG A 804 15.98 -9.67 26.49
N LEU A 805 16.95 -8.77 26.45
CA LEU A 805 17.65 -8.28 27.65
C LEU A 805 16.72 -7.50 28.58
N ILE A 806 15.81 -6.70 28.03
CA ILE A 806 14.78 -6.01 28.82
C ILE A 806 13.82 -7.02 29.45
N MET A 807 13.38 -8.03 28.70
CA MET A 807 12.52 -9.09 29.23
C MET A 807 13.18 -9.83 30.39
N LEU A 808 14.48 -10.13 30.31
CA LEU A 808 15.22 -10.74 31.42
C LEU A 808 15.20 -9.88 32.68
N ASP A 809 15.44 -8.57 32.56
CA ASP A 809 15.42 -7.69 33.73
C ASP A 809 14.01 -7.50 34.30
N CYS A 810 12.97 -7.51 33.45
CA CYS A 810 11.58 -7.55 33.90
C CYS A 810 11.24 -8.87 34.62
N CYS A 811 11.82 -10.01 34.21
CA CYS A 811 11.69 -11.27 34.95
C CYS A 811 12.38 -11.19 36.31
N LYS A 812 13.63 -10.71 36.37
CA LYS A 812 14.35 -10.55 37.66
C LYS A 812 13.60 -9.64 38.64
N ALA A 813 12.92 -8.62 38.14
CA ALA A 813 12.08 -7.73 38.94
C ALA A 813 10.73 -8.35 39.37
N GLY A 814 10.42 -9.56 38.93
CA GLY A 814 9.16 -10.25 39.18
C GLY A 814 7.98 -9.76 38.33
N ALA A 815 8.20 -8.79 37.44
CA ALA A 815 7.15 -8.10 36.69
C ALA A 815 6.70 -8.82 35.41
N LEU A 816 7.50 -9.75 34.89
CA LEU A 816 7.12 -10.68 33.83
C LEU A 816 7.23 -12.14 34.30
N PHE A 817 6.29 -12.97 33.85
CA PHE A 817 6.28 -14.43 34.03
C PHE A 817 6.46 -14.88 35.49
N LYS A 818 6.00 -14.07 36.45
CA LYS A 818 6.16 -14.29 37.90
C LYS A 818 7.63 -14.47 38.31
N GLY A 819 8.53 -13.84 37.57
CA GLY A 819 9.97 -13.88 37.73
C GLY A 819 10.67 -15.15 37.28
N ASN A 820 9.99 -16.02 36.53
CA ASN A 820 10.61 -17.22 35.97
C ASN A 820 11.30 -16.91 34.62
N GLU A 821 12.60 -17.15 34.54
CA GLU A 821 13.38 -17.09 33.30
C GLU A 821 13.49 -18.48 32.66
N SER A 822 12.83 -18.69 31.53
CA SER A 822 12.95 -19.93 30.77
C SER A 822 14.37 -20.15 30.20
N GLU A 823 14.73 -21.41 29.93
CA GLU A 823 16.01 -21.74 29.30
C GLU A 823 16.20 -21.07 27.94
N GLN A 824 15.12 -20.91 27.16
CA GLN A 824 15.22 -20.27 25.84
C GLN A 824 15.40 -18.76 25.96
N LEU A 825 14.77 -18.10 26.94
CA LEU A 825 14.95 -16.65 27.16
C LEU A 825 16.39 -16.33 27.58
N ARG A 826 17.05 -17.22 28.32
CA ARG A 826 18.46 -17.06 28.74
C ARG A 826 19.46 -17.11 27.58
N LYS A 827 19.14 -17.82 26.49
CA LYS A 827 20.01 -17.90 25.30
C LYS A 827 20.03 -16.57 24.55
N GLY A 828 21.23 -16.07 24.26
CA GLY A 828 21.43 -14.89 23.41
C GLY A 828 20.76 -15.05 22.05
N ASP A 829 20.26 -13.95 21.49
CA ASP A 829 19.59 -13.87 20.20
C ASP A 829 18.34 -14.76 20.04
N SER A 830 17.76 -15.26 21.14
CA SER A 830 16.56 -16.11 21.08
C SER A 830 15.31 -15.34 20.65
N PHE A 831 15.25 -14.04 20.97
CA PHE A 831 14.18 -13.14 20.52
C PHE A 831 14.56 -12.51 19.18
N LYS A 832 13.88 -12.89 18.09
CA LYS A 832 14.19 -12.42 16.74
C LYS A 832 13.50 -11.08 16.45
N THR A 833 14.14 -10.20 15.69
CA THR A 833 13.54 -8.91 15.28
C THR A 833 12.18 -9.06 14.59
N LYS A 834 11.97 -10.13 13.81
CA LYS A 834 10.64 -10.41 13.21
C LYS A 834 9.52 -10.58 14.26
N TYR A 835 9.85 -11.02 15.47
CA TYR A 835 8.88 -11.15 16.56
C TYR A 835 8.37 -9.78 17.04
N ILE A 836 9.21 -8.74 16.97
CA ILE A 836 8.81 -7.36 17.27
C ILE A 836 7.71 -6.93 16.30
N SER A 837 7.96 -7.07 14.98
CA SER A 837 6.97 -6.74 13.95
C SER A 837 5.67 -7.52 14.12
N GLN A 838 5.76 -8.83 14.37
CA GLN A 838 4.60 -9.71 14.53
C GLN A 838 3.76 -9.40 15.77
N ILE A 839 4.39 -9.05 16.89
CA ILE A 839 3.70 -8.68 18.13
C ILE A 839 3.03 -7.31 18.01
N GLU A 840 3.70 -6.35 17.36
CA GLU A 840 3.15 -5.01 17.17
C GLU A 840 2.06 -4.93 16.08
N GLU A 841 2.01 -5.90 15.17
CA GLU A 841 0.97 -6.04 14.14
C GLU A 841 -0.38 -6.48 14.74
N GLU A 842 -0.34 -7.29 15.80
CA GLU A 842 -1.56 -7.78 16.45
C GLU A 842 -2.38 -6.62 17.05
N ASN A 843 -3.71 -6.68 17.11
CA ASN A 843 -4.50 -5.63 17.76
C ASN A 843 -4.34 -5.68 19.29
N ARG A 844 -4.35 -4.52 19.97
CA ARG A 844 -4.35 -4.49 21.45
C ARG A 844 -5.53 -5.29 22.01
N GLY A 845 -5.29 -6.01 23.10
CA GLY A 845 -6.26 -6.94 23.69
C GLY A 845 -6.38 -8.29 22.97
N THR A 846 -5.62 -8.53 21.89
CA THR A 846 -5.44 -9.85 21.28
C THR A 846 -3.98 -10.25 21.44
N TYR A 847 -3.71 -11.48 21.87
CA TYR A 847 -2.36 -11.96 22.20
C TYR A 847 -1.99 -13.31 21.58
N VAL A 848 -2.62 -13.73 20.49
CA VAL A 848 -2.37 -15.02 19.84
C VAL A 848 -0.92 -15.15 19.39
N ILE A 849 -0.39 -14.17 18.67
CA ILE A 849 0.98 -14.22 18.15
C ILE A 849 1.98 -14.04 19.28
N ALA A 850 1.69 -13.11 20.21
CA ALA A 850 2.49 -12.95 21.42
C ALA A 850 2.60 -14.27 22.20
N ARG A 851 1.50 -15.00 22.38
CA ARG A 851 1.48 -16.31 23.06
C ARG A 851 2.27 -17.37 22.30
N GLU A 852 2.15 -17.44 20.98
CA GLU A 852 2.92 -18.39 20.15
C GLU A 852 4.43 -18.13 20.26
N ILE A 853 4.85 -16.86 20.21
CA ILE A 853 6.25 -16.48 20.38
C ILE A 853 6.74 -16.78 21.81
N LEU A 854 5.91 -16.52 22.82
CA LEU A 854 6.23 -16.84 24.20
C LEU A 854 6.32 -18.36 24.43
N GLU A 855 5.51 -19.16 23.74
CA GLU A 855 5.62 -20.63 23.76
C GLU A 855 6.94 -21.10 23.13
N ILE A 856 7.38 -20.52 22.02
CA ILE A 856 8.71 -20.76 21.43
C ILE A 856 9.81 -20.41 22.44
N LEU A 857 9.63 -19.34 23.20
CA LEU A 857 10.51 -18.94 24.30
C LEU A 857 10.32 -19.80 25.57
N GLY A 858 9.51 -20.86 25.54
CA GLY A 858 9.39 -21.82 26.64
C GLY A 858 8.30 -21.50 27.67
N TYR A 859 7.43 -20.52 27.43
CA TYR A 859 6.32 -20.16 28.32
C TYR A 859 5.02 -20.81 27.85
N LYS A 860 4.55 -21.84 28.56
CA LYS A 860 3.34 -22.61 28.21
C LYS A 860 2.02 -21.94 28.58
N SER A 861 2.05 -21.01 29.54
CA SER A 861 0.84 -20.36 30.05
C SER A 861 1.10 -18.90 30.46
N PRO A 862 1.59 -18.03 29.54
CA PRO A 862 1.72 -16.60 29.82
C PRO A 862 0.35 -15.97 30.08
N THR A 863 0.29 -14.95 30.92
CA THR A 863 -0.94 -14.18 31.17
C THR A 863 -1.19 -13.16 30.05
N ASP A 864 -2.40 -12.61 29.96
CA ASP A 864 -2.67 -11.49 29.05
C ASP A 864 -1.81 -10.26 29.41
N GLY A 865 -1.62 -10.01 30.71
CA GLY A 865 -0.71 -8.99 31.21
C GLY A 865 0.73 -9.19 30.75
N ASP A 866 1.26 -10.42 30.78
CA ASP A 866 2.60 -10.71 30.24
C ASP A 866 2.69 -10.37 28.75
N CYS A 867 1.67 -10.73 27.97
CA CYS A 867 1.64 -10.48 26.53
C CYS A 867 1.58 -8.98 26.20
N GLU A 868 0.73 -8.22 26.90
CA GLU A 868 0.62 -6.76 26.75
C GLU A 868 1.91 -6.04 27.15
N ASN A 869 2.60 -6.56 28.17
CA ASN A 869 3.86 -6.00 28.63
C ASN A 869 5.02 -6.30 27.69
N VAL A 870 5.10 -7.51 27.13
CA VAL A 870 6.08 -7.84 26.08
C VAL A 870 5.85 -6.97 24.84
N ARG A 871 4.59 -6.78 24.45
CA ARG A 871 4.22 -5.84 23.38
C ARG A 871 4.74 -4.43 23.67
N TYR A 872 4.53 -3.92 24.87
CA TYR A 872 5.01 -2.58 25.23
C TYR A 872 6.54 -2.45 25.15
N ILE A 873 7.28 -3.48 25.55
CA ILE A 873 8.74 -3.52 25.40
C ILE A 873 9.14 -3.44 23.92
N CYS A 874 8.47 -4.22 23.04
CA CYS A 874 8.65 -4.14 21.59
C CYS A 874 8.42 -2.71 21.07
N GLU A 875 7.27 -2.12 21.43
CA GLU A 875 6.88 -0.76 21.02
C GLU A 875 7.88 0.30 21.49
N CYS A 876 8.50 0.14 22.66
CA CYS A 876 9.55 1.04 23.14
C CYS A 876 10.82 0.95 22.27
N ILE A 877 11.24 -0.27 21.92
CA ILE A 877 12.44 -0.50 21.11
C ILE A 877 12.27 -0.03 19.67
N SER A 878 11.15 -0.38 19.02
CA SER A 878 10.86 0.04 17.65
C SER A 878 10.68 1.56 17.53
N ARG A 879 10.00 2.19 18.50
CA ARG A 879 9.85 3.65 18.57
C ARG A 879 11.19 4.36 18.75
N ARG A 880 12.03 3.89 19.68
CA ARG A 880 13.36 4.45 19.90
C ARG A 880 14.21 4.37 18.63
N SER A 881 14.21 3.21 17.98
CA SER A 881 14.88 2.99 16.69
C SER A 881 14.44 4.01 15.64
N ALA A 882 13.13 4.11 15.38
CA ALA A 882 12.58 5.03 14.39
C ALA A 882 12.88 6.50 14.72
N HIS A 883 12.83 6.88 16.00
CA HIS A 883 13.11 8.25 16.43
C HIS A 883 14.58 8.64 16.27
N LEU A 884 15.52 7.74 16.56
CA LEU A 884 16.95 7.97 16.34
C LEU A 884 17.25 8.14 14.84
N VAL A 885 16.68 7.27 13.98
CA VAL A 885 16.80 7.43 12.52
C VAL A 885 16.17 8.74 12.06
N ALA A 886 15.01 9.13 12.61
CA ALA A 886 14.34 10.39 12.28
C ALA A 886 15.22 11.61 12.60
N ALA A 887 15.95 11.60 13.72
CA ALA A 887 16.84 12.70 14.10
C ALA A 887 17.96 12.90 13.06
N ASN A 888 18.60 11.82 12.61
CA ASN A 888 19.64 11.91 11.59
C ASN A 888 19.07 12.29 10.21
N LEU A 889 17.90 11.78 9.83
CA LEU A 889 17.25 12.20 8.58
C LEU A 889 16.84 13.67 8.60
N ALA A 890 16.29 14.16 9.71
CA ALA A 890 15.98 15.59 9.87
C ALA A 890 17.24 16.46 9.70
N CYS A 891 18.39 16.00 10.21
CA CYS A 891 19.67 16.66 9.94
C CYS A 891 20.01 16.68 8.44
N LEU A 892 19.89 15.55 7.74
CA LEU A 892 20.23 15.48 6.31
C LEU A 892 19.27 16.30 5.44
N ILE A 893 17.97 16.27 5.71
CA ILE A 893 16.95 17.08 5.02
C ILE A 893 17.28 18.56 5.19
N ASP A 894 17.56 19.00 6.41
CA ASP A 894 17.92 20.40 6.68
C ASP A 894 19.25 20.81 6.08
N ARG A 895 20.19 19.86 5.97
CA ARG A 895 21.51 20.09 5.39
C ARG A 895 21.46 20.26 3.88
N ILE A 896 20.62 19.48 3.19
CA ILE A 896 20.38 19.62 1.75
C ILE A 896 19.78 21.00 1.46
N GLY A 897 18.83 21.45 2.29
CA GLY A 897 18.28 22.81 2.23
C GLY A 897 17.32 23.07 1.06
N ASP A 898 16.89 22.02 0.36
CA ASP A 898 15.89 22.15 -0.69
C ASP A 898 14.47 22.27 -0.10
N PRO A 899 13.55 22.98 -0.76
CA PRO A 899 12.16 23.10 -0.28
C PRO A 899 11.42 21.76 -0.18
N TYR A 900 11.83 20.77 -0.97
CA TYR A 900 11.24 19.43 -1.01
C TYR A 900 12.30 18.36 -1.28
N VAL A 901 12.40 17.39 -0.37
CA VAL A 901 13.35 16.26 -0.46
C VAL A 901 12.61 14.94 -0.35
N VAL A 902 12.88 14.02 -1.26
CA VAL A 902 12.42 12.63 -1.15
C VAL A 902 13.55 11.77 -0.57
N VAL A 903 13.19 10.89 0.35
CA VAL A 903 14.09 9.89 0.94
C VAL A 903 13.75 8.53 0.34
N GLY A 904 14.66 7.95 -0.44
CA GLY A 904 14.56 6.58 -0.92
C GLY A 904 14.95 5.61 0.21
N ILE A 905 14.06 4.68 0.58
CA ILE A 905 14.25 3.78 1.72
C ILE A 905 14.20 2.33 1.28
N ASP A 906 15.11 1.52 1.84
CA ASP A 906 15.10 0.06 1.79
C ASP A 906 15.48 -0.51 3.18
N GLY A 907 15.35 -1.83 3.36
CA GLY A 907 15.71 -2.56 4.55
C GLY A 907 14.52 -3.27 5.20
N SER A 908 14.78 -4.47 5.72
CA SER A 908 13.77 -5.37 6.29
C SER A 908 13.02 -4.80 7.50
N VAL A 909 13.69 -4.04 8.38
CA VAL A 909 13.02 -3.42 9.53
C VAL A 909 11.99 -2.41 9.04
N TYR A 910 12.38 -1.51 8.14
CA TYR A 910 11.45 -0.52 7.59
C TYR A 910 10.31 -1.17 6.80
N ARG A 911 10.61 -2.18 5.98
CA ARG A 911 9.63 -2.85 5.10
C ARG A 911 8.58 -3.66 5.86
N PHE A 912 8.98 -4.39 6.90
CA PHE A 912 8.12 -5.38 7.54
C PHE A 912 7.55 -4.94 8.89
N HIS A 913 8.04 -3.85 9.47
CA HIS A 913 7.54 -3.37 10.75
C HIS A 913 6.29 -2.49 10.55
N PRO A 914 5.13 -2.84 11.14
CA PRO A 914 3.83 -2.25 10.78
C PRO A 914 3.74 -0.74 11.05
N HIS A 915 4.47 -0.25 12.06
CA HIS A 915 4.41 1.15 12.49
C HIS A 915 5.63 1.99 12.12
N TYR A 916 6.69 1.41 11.55
CA TYR A 916 8.00 2.09 11.46
C TYR A 916 7.96 3.31 10.53
N HIS A 917 7.28 3.20 9.39
CA HIS A 917 7.06 4.32 8.47
C HIS A 917 6.39 5.50 9.19
N ASN A 918 5.33 5.24 9.97
CA ASN A 918 4.58 6.29 10.66
C ASN A 918 5.40 6.93 11.78
N LEU A 919 6.08 6.13 12.59
CA LEU A 919 6.96 6.61 13.65
C LEU A 919 8.06 7.52 13.08
N LEU A 920 8.66 7.09 11.98
CA LEU A 920 9.70 7.83 11.27
C LEU A 920 9.15 9.14 10.69
N THR A 921 8.08 9.09 9.90
CA THR A 921 7.45 10.26 9.27
C THR A 921 6.97 11.29 10.28
N GLN A 922 6.32 10.85 11.37
CA GLN A 922 5.85 11.77 12.41
C GLN A 922 7.02 12.45 13.10
N LYS A 923 8.07 11.69 13.45
CA LYS A 923 9.19 12.26 14.20
C LYS A 923 10.06 13.17 13.33
N ILE A 924 10.28 12.87 12.05
CA ILE A 924 10.98 13.79 11.14
C ILE A 924 10.23 15.13 11.08
N LYS A 925 8.88 15.14 10.98
CA LYS A 925 8.08 16.38 10.98
C LYS A 925 8.26 17.22 12.23
N CYS A 926 8.54 16.61 13.39
CA CYS A 926 8.81 17.33 14.64
C CYS A 926 10.23 17.90 14.72
N LEU A 927 11.20 17.29 14.02
CA LEU A 927 12.63 17.57 14.17
C LEU A 927 13.23 18.38 13.01
N ALA A 928 12.75 18.18 11.78
CA ALA A 928 13.17 18.94 10.60
C ALA A 928 12.60 20.35 10.64
N ARG A 929 13.25 21.29 9.94
CA ARG A 929 12.72 22.66 9.87
C ARG A 929 11.42 22.69 9.07
N PRO A 930 10.40 23.46 9.50
CA PRO A 930 9.08 23.47 8.86
C PRO A 930 9.07 23.83 7.37
N GLU A 931 10.05 24.63 6.92
CA GLU A 931 10.21 25.04 5.52
C GLU A 931 10.68 23.91 4.59
N HIS A 932 11.34 22.87 5.12
CA HIS A 932 11.82 21.74 4.34
C HIS A 932 10.79 20.61 4.36
N LYS A 933 10.02 20.50 3.27
CA LYS A 933 9.07 19.41 3.10
C LYS A 933 9.80 18.14 2.70
N PHE A 934 9.23 16.99 3.05
CA PHE A 934 9.80 15.71 2.67
C PHE A 934 8.73 14.65 2.38
N ASP A 935 9.16 13.60 1.68
CA ASP A 935 8.39 12.36 1.50
C ASP A 935 9.31 11.14 1.56
N LEU A 936 8.75 9.98 1.93
CA LEU A 936 9.48 8.73 2.09
C LEU A 936 9.03 7.73 1.03
N MET A 937 9.94 7.34 0.15
CA MET A 937 9.66 6.48 -0.98
C MET A 937 10.34 5.12 -0.81
N LEU A 938 9.54 4.04 -0.75
CA LEU A 938 10.09 2.69 -0.69
C LEU A 938 10.72 2.31 -2.05
N SER A 939 11.95 1.82 -2.02
CA SER A 939 12.61 1.28 -3.22
C SER A 939 12.14 -0.15 -3.46
N GLU A 940 11.44 -0.43 -4.56
CA GLU A 940 10.87 -1.78 -4.81
C GLU A 940 11.96 -2.85 -5.04
N ASP A 941 13.03 -2.49 -5.76
CA ASP A 941 14.17 -3.38 -6.08
C ASP A 941 15.54 -2.82 -5.64
N GLY A 942 15.54 -1.75 -4.84
CA GLY A 942 16.63 -1.35 -3.95
C GLY A 942 17.91 -0.90 -4.63
N SER A 943 18.99 -1.56 -4.23
CA SER A 943 20.38 -1.27 -4.58
C SER A 943 20.78 -1.72 -5.98
N GLY A 944 20.37 -2.92 -6.39
CA GLY A 944 20.78 -3.52 -7.64
C GLY A 944 20.31 -2.72 -8.87
N ARG A 945 19.05 -2.28 -8.88
CA ARG A 945 18.56 -1.36 -9.91
C ARG A 945 19.33 -0.04 -9.92
N GLY A 946 19.63 0.49 -8.73
CA GLY A 946 20.46 1.68 -8.58
C GLY A 946 21.84 1.54 -9.19
N ALA A 947 22.49 0.39 -9.01
CA ALA A 947 23.80 0.10 -9.60
C ALA A 947 23.77 0.13 -11.13
N ALA A 948 22.77 -0.51 -11.75
CA ALA A 948 22.59 -0.45 -13.19
C ALA A 948 22.34 0.99 -13.66
N LEU A 949 21.59 1.79 -12.90
CA LEU A 949 21.36 3.22 -13.20
C LEU A 949 22.64 4.06 -13.04
N VAL A 950 23.49 3.80 -12.06
CA VAL A 950 24.81 4.45 -11.94
C VAL A 950 25.67 4.08 -13.15
N ALA A 951 25.66 2.82 -13.57
CA ALA A 951 26.37 2.38 -14.77
C ALA A 951 25.86 3.12 -16.02
N ALA A 952 24.55 3.32 -16.13
CA ALA A 952 23.93 4.07 -17.23
C ALA A 952 24.31 5.56 -17.22
N VAL A 953 24.29 6.20 -16.05
CA VAL A 953 24.73 7.59 -15.87
C VAL A 953 26.22 7.74 -16.22
N ALA A 954 27.07 6.80 -15.80
CA ALA A 954 28.49 6.81 -16.12
C ALA A 954 28.74 6.64 -17.62
N ALA A 955 28.01 5.75 -18.29
CA ALA A 955 28.10 5.57 -19.75
C ALA A 955 27.71 6.84 -20.51
N ARG A 956 26.62 7.51 -20.09
CA ARG A 956 26.15 8.79 -20.66
C ARG A 956 27.17 9.91 -20.50
N ILE A 957 27.84 10.00 -19.34
CA ILE A 957 28.85 11.04 -19.10
C ILE A 957 30.05 10.84 -20.05
N LYS A 958 30.54 9.61 -20.16
CA LYS A 958 31.63 9.27 -21.09
C LYS A 958 31.30 9.54 -22.55
N SER A 959 30.06 9.27 -22.99
CA SER A 959 29.66 9.55 -24.37
C SER A 959 29.68 11.05 -24.68
N LYS A 960 29.17 11.88 -23.76
CA LYS A 960 29.18 13.34 -23.89
C LYS A 960 30.58 13.95 -23.87
N GLU A 961 31.49 13.40 -23.08
CA GLU A 961 32.90 13.82 -23.07
C GLU A 961 33.55 13.52 -24.42
N LYS A 962 33.33 12.32 -24.97
CA LYS A 962 33.86 11.92 -26.28
C LYS A 962 33.31 12.76 -27.42
N GLU A 963 31.99 13.00 -27.47
CA GLU A 963 31.36 13.89 -28.46
C GLU A 963 31.97 15.30 -28.44
N ARG A 964 32.26 15.81 -27.24
CA ARG A 964 32.84 17.13 -27.05
C ARG A 964 34.31 17.19 -27.45
N ASP A 965 35.10 16.17 -27.13
CA ASP A 965 36.51 16.08 -27.55
C ASP A 965 36.61 15.97 -29.09
N GLU A 966 35.65 15.29 -29.73
CA GLU A 966 35.52 15.23 -31.19
C GLU A 966 35.08 16.57 -31.80
N GLU A 967 34.23 17.36 -31.14
CA GLU A 967 33.87 18.73 -31.56
C GLU A 967 35.02 19.73 -31.38
N VAL A 968 35.76 19.65 -30.27
CA VAL A 968 36.93 20.50 -29.99
C VAL A 968 38.11 20.13 -30.91
N GLY A 969 38.26 18.87 -31.31
CA GLY A 969 39.26 18.47 -32.30
C GLY A 969 38.90 18.82 -33.75
N LYS A 970 37.64 19.22 -34.02
CA LYS A 970 37.18 19.69 -35.34
C LYS A 970 37.19 21.23 -35.49
N LEU A 971 37.29 21.96 -34.36
CA LEU A 971 37.48 23.41 -34.28
C LEU A 971 38.98 23.73 -34.20
#